data_AF-A0A2M9NTW7-F1
#
_entry.id   AF-A0A2M9NTW7-F1
#
_cell.length_a   1.000
_cell.length_b   1.000
_cell.length_c   1.000
_cell.angle_alpha   90.00
_cell.angle_beta   90.00
_cell.angle_gamma   90.00
#
_symmetry.space_group_name_H-M   'P 1'
#
loop_
_entity.id
_entity.type
_entity.pdbx_description
1 polymer ?
#
loop_
_entity_poly.entity_id
_entity_poly.type
_entity_poly.pdbx_seq_one_letter_code
_entity_poly.pdbx_strand_id
1 'polypeptide(L)'
;MRNEVLRMAEKTQIFISSRQKMIIDRLLESDFPIMPKDMAEELDISLRTCQREIAQLKPIVRSYGLKIMKQFRSGICLVGDEECKGVLAEELVKAHQSTSFSPKDRQLGIICDLLRDQTPTKMFVFSQKYHVTEATIGHDLQELEGWLNQFHLTLVRKPGLGIFISGEDKQLRAAITAMVNNQTLPENWLAVFDLLKSGKKEDWQIEKHIPSMYLDLLDLDILHAVGKVLTEAAERHPSLFSNERDRISVSLHLALAVERHKDNNNDHVVADRKLIELYPSSYFIAERLKELLDIQLPEEEINYLILHLYGVQPNLPLEQFQEEETTHLIRIFIEGVKAELNEPLTDPMLSEGLLKHFYPALNRIRNGLPIHNPLLSQIQRDYPDVYEASRKSAESLSNYLGVTIPPAEIAYMAIHVGAALINQQNLKGRVAVVCASGFGTSRLLASRLKQEIPGLQVSEVLSLSELPGWLENNWKVDAIVSTIQIPGITEERLVVVSPILSDNDVQKIKGKLKKQQSSTQRPRLDDHPSENSSLRGIAHYGEAFAQVMRGLSWMEAIPTKEKLAWLHAFVARSHAVISPEGLIEAFEERERKGSFAIGSIGILHSRTAAVRTLFVNIISLKEAMPWHTENGKKQVVDTLLLLAAPPDAPREHFPLLGELISGLLDDELAGAISSGNKEWALIAVREHFQQAYQERILSYARGKQR
;
A
#
# COMPACT_ATOMS: atom_id res chain seq x y z
N MET A 1 -48.21 5.11 -35.02
CA MET A 1 -46.80 4.81 -34.68
C MET A 1 -46.48 5.04 -33.21
N ARG A 2 -46.21 6.26 -32.69
CA ARG A 2 -45.88 6.48 -31.25
C ARG A 2 -46.90 5.87 -30.27
N ASN A 3 -48.19 6.11 -30.50
CA ASN A 3 -49.27 5.54 -29.68
C ASN A 3 -49.55 4.04 -29.92
N GLU A 4 -49.02 3.44 -30.99
CA GLU A 4 -49.13 1.99 -31.25
C GLU A 4 -47.95 1.22 -30.66
N VAL A 5 -46.74 1.78 -30.74
CA VAL A 5 -45.52 1.23 -30.12
C VAL A 5 -45.64 1.25 -28.60
N LEU A 6 -46.11 2.37 -28.02
CA LEU A 6 -46.38 2.45 -26.57
C LEU A 6 -47.49 1.48 -26.12
N ARG A 7 -48.56 1.30 -26.91
CA ARG A 7 -49.63 0.33 -26.62
C ARG A 7 -49.21 -1.14 -26.75
N MET A 8 -48.20 -1.45 -27.56
CA MET A 8 -47.62 -2.80 -27.67
C MET A 8 -46.57 -3.08 -26.59
N ALA A 9 -45.79 -2.06 -26.22
CA ALA A 9 -44.82 -2.12 -25.11
C ALA A 9 -45.52 -2.29 -23.74
N GLU A 10 -46.67 -1.64 -23.52
CA GLU A 10 -47.46 -1.81 -22.29
C GLU A 10 -48.06 -3.22 -22.09
N LYS A 11 -48.02 -4.11 -23.09
CA LYS A 11 -48.68 -5.42 -23.05
C LYS A 11 -47.75 -6.64 -23.16
N THR A 12 -46.44 -6.46 -23.32
CA THR A 12 -45.54 -7.60 -23.57
C THR A 12 -44.21 -7.44 -22.82
N GLN A 13 -44.03 -8.21 -21.75
CA GLN A 13 -42.74 -8.33 -21.06
C GLN A 13 -41.70 -8.89 -22.04
N ILE A 14 -40.54 -8.24 -22.16
CA ILE A 14 -39.47 -8.69 -23.07
C ILE A 14 -38.77 -9.92 -22.47
N PHE A 15 -38.92 -11.08 -23.12
CA PHE A 15 -38.24 -12.31 -22.73
C PHE A 15 -36.98 -12.51 -23.57
N ILE A 16 -35.83 -12.18 -22.99
CA ILE A 16 -34.50 -12.37 -23.61
C ILE A 16 -33.53 -12.99 -22.61
N SER A 17 -32.54 -13.75 -23.10
CA SER A 17 -31.47 -14.28 -22.24
C SER A 17 -30.47 -13.18 -21.83
N SER A 18 -29.67 -13.40 -20.78
CA SER A 18 -28.62 -12.44 -20.37
C SER A 18 -27.65 -12.14 -21.52
N ARG A 19 -27.32 -13.15 -22.33
CA ARG A 19 -26.45 -13.00 -23.51
C ARG A 19 -27.09 -12.11 -24.58
N GLN A 20 -28.38 -12.31 -24.83
CA GLN A 20 -29.14 -11.49 -25.78
C GLN A 20 -29.25 -10.04 -25.30
N LYS A 21 -29.45 -9.83 -23.99
CA LYS A 21 -29.42 -8.50 -23.39
C LYS A 21 -28.07 -7.82 -23.61
N MET A 22 -26.96 -8.46 -23.24
CA MET A 22 -25.62 -7.88 -23.42
C MET A 22 -25.34 -7.52 -24.89
N ILE A 23 -25.82 -8.33 -25.84
CA ILE A 23 -25.73 -8.01 -27.28
C ILE A 23 -26.54 -6.75 -27.62
N ILE A 24 -27.76 -6.59 -27.09
CA ILE A 24 -28.57 -5.39 -27.34
C ILE A 24 -27.97 -4.15 -26.66
N ASP A 25 -27.58 -4.24 -25.39
CA ASP A 25 -26.98 -3.14 -24.63
C ASP A 25 -25.73 -2.62 -25.36
N ARG A 26 -24.86 -3.54 -25.78
CA ARG A 26 -23.67 -3.21 -26.56
C ARG A 26 -23.99 -2.52 -27.89
N LEU A 27 -25.08 -2.90 -28.55
CA LEU A 27 -25.56 -2.27 -29.79
C LEU A 27 -26.28 -0.92 -29.56
N LEU A 28 -26.80 -0.68 -28.36
CA LEU A 28 -27.41 0.59 -27.95
C LEU A 28 -26.34 1.62 -27.56
N GLU A 29 -25.27 1.18 -26.91
CA GLU A 29 -24.15 2.03 -26.47
C GLU A 29 -23.19 2.42 -27.60
N SER A 30 -23.17 1.66 -28.70
CA SER A 30 -22.23 1.89 -29.79
C SER A 30 -22.81 2.77 -30.89
N ASP A 31 -22.21 3.95 -31.06
CA ASP A 31 -22.47 4.82 -32.22
C ASP A 31 -21.92 4.25 -33.54
N PHE A 32 -21.01 3.27 -33.45
CA PHE A 32 -20.35 2.65 -34.59
C PHE A 32 -20.76 1.19 -34.78
N PRO A 33 -20.75 0.66 -36.02
CA PRO A 33 -21.03 -0.75 -36.26
C PRO A 33 -19.97 -1.67 -35.64
N ILE A 34 -20.42 -2.79 -35.06
CA ILE A 34 -19.59 -3.73 -34.30
C ILE A 34 -19.43 -5.03 -35.08
N MET A 35 -18.22 -5.60 -35.17
CA MET A 35 -18.06 -6.91 -35.80
C MET A 35 -18.60 -8.01 -34.88
N PRO A 36 -19.38 -8.99 -35.40
CA PRO A 36 -19.82 -10.14 -34.60
C PRO A 36 -18.68 -10.98 -34.00
N LYS A 37 -17.46 -10.85 -34.54
CA LYS A 37 -16.27 -11.50 -33.98
C LYS A 37 -15.83 -10.82 -32.68
N ASP A 38 -15.70 -9.51 -32.70
CA ASP A 38 -15.29 -8.71 -31.54
C ASP A 38 -16.32 -8.84 -30.41
N MET A 39 -17.61 -8.81 -30.77
CA MET A 39 -18.71 -9.06 -29.83
C MET A 39 -18.69 -10.49 -29.25
N ALA A 40 -18.25 -11.49 -30.01
CA ALA A 40 -18.14 -12.85 -29.53
C ALA A 40 -16.94 -13.03 -28.58
N GLU A 41 -15.82 -12.35 -28.85
CA GLU A 41 -14.64 -12.29 -27.98
C GLU A 41 -14.96 -11.56 -26.67
N GLU A 42 -15.66 -10.42 -26.73
CA GLU A 42 -16.08 -9.64 -25.54
C GLU A 42 -17.03 -10.42 -24.62
N LEU A 43 -17.91 -11.25 -25.20
CA LEU A 43 -18.91 -12.03 -24.46
C LEU A 43 -18.45 -13.46 -24.10
N ASP A 44 -17.20 -13.83 -24.41
CA ASP A 44 -16.64 -15.18 -24.22
C ASP A 44 -17.53 -16.30 -24.80
N ILE A 45 -18.00 -16.13 -26.04
CA ILE A 45 -18.83 -17.12 -26.75
C ILE A 45 -18.29 -17.40 -28.15
N SER A 46 -18.68 -18.54 -28.73
CA SER A 46 -18.34 -18.82 -30.12
C SER A 46 -19.01 -17.83 -31.09
N LEU A 47 -18.33 -17.47 -32.18
CA LEU A 47 -18.89 -16.65 -33.26
C LEU A 47 -20.24 -17.19 -33.77
N ARG A 48 -20.36 -18.52 -33.83
CA ARG A 48 -21.60 -19.20 -34.25
C ARG A 48 -22.73 -18.98 -33.25
N THR A 49 -22.43 -18.97 -31.96
CA THR A 49 -23.39 -18.65 -30.89
C THR A 49 -23.82 -17.19 -31.00
N CYS A 50 -22.88 -16.25 -31.10
CA CYS A 50 -23.18 -14.82 -31.23
C CYS A 50 -24.11 -14.54 -32.43
N GLN A 51 -23.80 -15.11 -33.60
CA GLN A 51 -24.64 -14.95 -34.80
C GLN A 51 -26.05 -15.54 -34.63
N ARG A 52 -26.17 -16.66 -33.92
CA ARG A 52 -27.47 -17.27 -33.60
C ARG A 52 -28.30 -16.37 -32.69
N GLU A 53 -27.69 -15.83 -31.64
CA GLU A 53 -28.38 -14.89 -30.73
C GLU A 53 -28.82 -13.63 -31.48
N ILE A 54 -27.96 -13.01 -32.29
CA ILE A 54 -28.31 -11.84 -33.13
C ILE A 54 -29.49 -12.15 -34.06
N ALA A 55 -29.55 -13.36 -34.64
CA ALA A 55 -30.66 -13.76 -35.49
C ALA A 55 -31.99 -13.85 -34.72
N GLN A 56 -31.96 -14.33 -33.47
CA GLN A 56 -33.13 -14.40 -32.58
C GLN A 56 -33.57 -13.02 -32.08
N LEU A 57 -32.66 -12.05 -31.98
CA LEU A 57 -32.97 -10.68 -31.57
C LEU A 57 -33.69 -9.85 -32.64
N LYS A 58 -33.49 -10.13 -33.92
CA LYS A 58 -34.12 -9.40 -35.04
C LYS A 58 -35.65 -9.24 -34.92
N PRO A 59 -36.45 -10.30 -34.65
CA PRO A 59 -37.90 -10.14 -34.46
C PRO A 59 -38.24 -9.30 -33.21
N ILE A 60 -37.44 -9.40 -32.15
CA ILE A 60 -37.67 -8.70 -30.88
C ILE A 60 -37.48 -7.19 -31.09
N VAL A 61 -36.33 -6.75 -31.61
CA VAL A 61 -36.08 -5.32 -31.85
C VAL A 61 -37.05 -4.71 -32.86
N ARG A 62 -37.55 -5.50 -33.82
CA ARG A 62 -38.59 -5.05 -34.78
C ARG A 62 -39.90 -4.70 -34.11
N SER A 63 -40.27 -5.36 -33.01
CA SER A 63 -41.48 -5.03 -32.24
C SER A 63 -41.42 -3.64 -31.60
N TYR A 64 -40.21 -3.13 -31.37
CA TYR A 64 -39.93 -1.77 -30.90
C TYR A 64 -39.68 -0.77 -32.04
N GLY A 65 -39.92 -1.15 -33.30
CA GLY A 65 -39.66 -0.29 -34.46
C GLY A 65 -38.19 -0.19 -34.89
N LEU A 66 -37.29 -0.99 -34.29
CA LEU A 66 -35.85 -0.97 -34.56
C LEU A 66 -35.42 -2.09 -35.51
N LYS A 67 -34.25 -1.95 -36.13
CA LYS A 67 -33.68 -2.95 -37.04
C LYS A 67 -32.19 -3.15 -36.79
N ILE A 68 -31.77 -4.41 -36.62
CA ILE A 68 -30.34 -4.77 -36.68
C ILE A 68 -29.94 -4.87 -38.15
N MET A 69 -29.08 -3.96 -38.60
CA MET A 69 -28.59 -3.90 -39.98
C MET A 69 -27.11 -4.26 -40.06
N LYS A 70 -26.73 -4.95 -41.14
CA LYS A 70 -25.33 -5.22 -41.47
C LYS A 70 -24.82 -4.08 -42.34
N GLN A 71 -23.77 -3.39 -41.90
CA GLN A 71 -23.06 -2.41 -42.73
C GLN A 71 -21.86 -3.08 -43.41
N PHE A 72 -21.75 -2.88 -44.72
CA PHE A 72 -20.74 -3.53 -45.55
C PHE A 72 -19.33 -3.15 -45.08
N ARG A 73 -18.51 -4.15 -44.72
CA ARG A 73 -17.15 -4.02 -44.17
C ARG A 73 -17.01 -3.33 -42.80
N SER A 74 -18.11 -2.99 -42.11
CA SER A 74 -18.04 -2.30 -40.81
C SER A 74 -18.70 -3.06 -39.65
N GLY A 75 -19.55 -4.07 -39.90
CA GLY A 75 -20.14 -4.88 -38.82
C GLY A 75 -21.67 -4.81 -38.77
N ILE A 76 -22.24 -4.84 -37.57
CA ILE A 76 -23.68 -4.74 -37.29
C ILE A 76 -23.98 -3.53 -36.39
N CYS A 77 -25.11 -2.87 -36.62
CA CYS A 77 -25.59 -1.78 -35.79
C CYS A 77 -27.12 -1.85 -35.62
N LEU A 78 -27.62 -1.22 -34.55
CA LEU A 78 -29.05 -1.06 -34.30
C LEU A 78 -29.52 0.29 -34.86
N VAL A 79 -30.44 0.23 -35.83
CA VAL A 79 -30.94 1.39 -36.57
C VAL A 79 -32.41 1.62 -36.25
N GLY A 80 -32.76 2.85 -35.92
CA GLY A 80 -34.14 3.31 -35.68
C GLY A 80 -34.15 4.63 -34.92
N ASP A 81 -35.35 5.15 -34.63
CA ASP A 81 -35.53 6.43 -33.94
C ASP A 81 -34.97 6.38 -32.51
N GLU A 82 -34.31 7.45 -32.07
CA GLU A 82 -33.72 7.55 -30.71
C GLU A 82 -34.77 7.38 -29.61
N GLU A 83 -36.00 7.83 -29.82
CA GLU A 83 -37.12 7.61 -28.89
C GLU A 83 -37.45 6.11 -28.75
N CYS A 84 -37.37 5.34 -29.84
CA CYS A 84 -37.60 3.90 -29.81
C CYS A 84 -36.44 3.13 -29.17
N LYS A 85 -35.20 3.61 -29.34
CA LYS A 85 -34.03 3.07 -28.61
C LYS A 85 -34.15 3.31 -27.11
N GLY A 86 -34.61 4.50 -26.70
CA GLY A 86 -34.87 4.82 -25.30
C GLY A 86 -35.92 3.91 -24.67
N VAL A 87 -37.04 3.66 -25.36
CA VAL A 87 -38.08 2.72 -24.89
C VAL A 87 -37.54 1.30 -24.74
N LEU A 88 -36.73 0.82 -25.70
CA LEU A 88 -36.11 -0.50 -25.58
C LEU A 88 -35.13 -0.56 -24.39
N ALA A 89 -34.33 0.48 -24.18
CA ALA A 89 -33.40 0.56 -23.05
C ALA A 89 -34.12 0.51 -21.69
N GLU A 90 -35.22 1.25 -21.53
CA GLU A 90 -36.04 1.22 -20.32
C GLU A 90 -36.65 -0.16 -20.05
N GLU A 91 -37.14 -0.84 -21.09
CA GLU A 91 -37.69 -2.20 -20.96
C GLU A 91 -36.61 -3.25 -20.65
N LEU A 92 -35.38 -3.07 -21.14
CA LEU A 92 -34.24 -3.94 -20.79
C LEU A 92 -33.79 -3.79 -19.33
N VAL A 93 -33.94 -2.59 -18.76
CA VAL A 93 -33.69 -2.33 -17.33
C VAL A 93 -34.76 -3.03 -16.49
N LYS A 94 -36.04 -2.91 -16.85
CA LYS A 94 -37.14 -3.61 -16.17
C LYS A 94 -37.02 -5.13 -16.28
N ALA A 95 -36.65 -5.65 -17.45
CA ALA A 95 -36.45 -7.09 -17.66
C ALA A 95 -35.26 -7.68 -16.90
N HIS A 96 -34.30 -6.85 -16.47
CA HIS A 96 -33.19 -7.30 -15.63
C HIS A 96 -33.65 -7.84 -14.28
N GLN A 97 -34.79 -7.35 -13.79
CA GLN A 97 -35.41 -7.85 -12.56
C GLN A 97 -36.08 -9.22 -12.75
N SER A 98 -36.13 -9.80 -13.96
CA SER A 98 -36.96 -10.98 -14.23
C SER A 98 -36.38 -12.10 -15.11
N THR A 99 -35.18 -12.01 -15.72
CA THR A 99 -34.71 -13.15 -16.56
C THR A 99 -33.20 -13.38 -16.67
N SER A 100 -32.81 -14.62 -16.31
CA SER A 100 -31.57 -15.36 -16.55
C SER A 100 -30.37 -15.08 -15.61
N PHE A 101 -30.28 -15.89 -14.56
CA PHE A 101 -29.11 -16.00 -13.67
C PHE A 101 -27.94 -16.73 -14.36
N SER A 102 -26.72 -16.20 -14.27
CA SER A 102 -25.54 -16.97 -14.68
C SER A 102 -25.37 -18.22 -13.79
N PRO A 103 -24.58 -19.23 -14.20
CA PRO A 103 -24.25 -20.35 -13.32
C PRO A 103 -23.69 -19.90 -11.97
N LYS A 104 -22.80 -18.89 -11.97
CA LYS A 104 -22.23 -18.32 -10.75
C LYS A 104 -23.27 -17.61 -9.88
N ASP A 105 -24.15 -16.80 -10.47
CA ASP A 105 -25.21 -16.12 -9.71
C ASP A 105 -26.16 -17.15 -9.09
N ARG A 106 -26.53 -18.18 -9.85
CA ARG A 106 -27.39 -19.25 -9.37
C ARG A 106 -26.73 -20.02 -8.23
N GLN A 107 -25.46 -20.38 -8.37
CA GLN A 107 -24.68 -21.04 -7.32
C GLN A 107 -24.61 -20.18 -6.06
N LEU A 108 -24.31 -18.88 -6.22
CA LEU A 108 -24.27 -17.92 -5.13
C LEU A 108 -25.62 -17.82 -4.41
N GLY A 109 -26.71 -17.71 -5.16
CA GLY A 109 -28.04 -17.65 -4.57
C GLY A 109 -28.42 -18.95 -3.84
N ILE A 110 -28.13 -20.11 -4.42
CA ILE A 110 -28.40 -21.42 -3.81
C ILE A 110 -27.63 -21.56 -2.49
N ILE A 111 -26.34 -21.19 -2.48
CA ILE A 111 -25.52 -21.32 -1.28
C ILE A 111 -25.96 -20.33 -0.19
N CYS A 112 -26.34 -19.09 -0.55
CA CYS A 112 -26.92 -18.13 0.39
C CYS A 112 -28.20 -18.67 1.04
N ASP A 113 -29.12 -19.24 0.24
CA ASP A 113 -30.35 -19.82 0.76
C ASP A 113 -30.08 -20.95 1.76
N LEU A 114 -29.18 -21.87 1.41
CA LEU A 114 -28.86 -23.04 2.23
C LEU A 114 -28.03 -22.72 3.49
N LEU A 115 -27.22 -21.67 3.48
CA LEU A 115 -26.43 -21.24 4.64
C LEU A 115 -27.25 -20.42 5.64
N ARG A 116 -28.25 -19.69 5.14
CA ARG A 116 -29.20 -18.91 5.94
C ARG A 116 -30.22 -19.81 6.62
N ASP A 117 -30.84 -20.71 5.87
CA ASP A 117 -31.86 -21.64 6.38
C ASP A 117 -31.43 -23.09 6.15
N GLN A 118 -31.23 -23.82 7.25
CA GLN A 118 -30.85 -25.23 7.24
C GLN A 118 -32.07 -26.16 7.09
N THR A 119 -33.27 -25.62 6.87
CA THR A 119 -34.46 -26.44 6.59
C THR A 119 -34.31 -27.18 5.26
N PRO A 120 -34.70 -28.48 5.20
CA PRO A 120 -34.64 -29.23 3.96
C PRO A 120 -35.49 -28.62 2.84
N THR A 121 -34.83 -28.14 1.79
CA THR A 121 -35.47 -27.50 0.63
C THR A 121 -35.48 -28.44 -0.58
N LYS A 122 -36.62 -28.58 -1.25
CA LYS A 122 -36.74 -29.45 -2.43
C LYS A 122 -36.01 -28.86 -3.64
N MET A 123 -35.37 -29.71 -4.44
CA MET A 123 -34.70 -29.32 -5.70
C MET A 123 -35.59 -28.47 -6.62
N PHE A 124 -36.88 -28.82 -6.67
CA PHE A 124 -37.91 -28.10 -7.42
C PHE A 124 -37.99 -26.61 -7.05
N VAL A 125 -37.79 -26.24 -5.79
CA VAL A 125 -37.85 -24.84 -5.34
C VAL A 125 -36.76 -24.01 -6.02
N PHE A 126 -35.53 -24.52 -6.05
CA PHE A 126 -34.41 -23.86 -6.74
C PHE A 126 -34.62 -23.85 -8.26
N SER A 127 -35.14 -24.93 -8.84
CA SER A 127 -35.49 -25.00 -10.26
C SER A 127 -36.47 -23.89 -10.66
N GLN A 128 -37.51 -23.66 -9.84
CA GLN A 128 -38.47 -22.58 -10.05
C GLN A 128 -37.83 -21.20 -9.84
N LYS A 129 -37.10 -21.02 -8.73
CA LYS A 129 -36.47 -19.73 -8.38
C LYS A 129 -35.50 -19.24 -9.45
N TYR A 130 -34.72 -20.15 -10.04
CA TYR A 130 -33.69 -19.79 -11.03
C TYR A 130 -34.08 -20.09 -12.49
N HIS A 131 -35.31 -20.57 -12.72
CA HIS A 131 -35.84 -20.92 -14.04
C HIS A 131 -34.95 -21.88 -14.85
N VAL A 132 -34.40 -22.91 -14.18
CA VAL A 132 -33.57 -23.95 -14.81
C VAL A 132 -34.07 -25.36 -14.46
N THR A 133 -33.59 -26.38 -15.17
CA THR A 133 -33.97 -27.77 -14.87
C THR A 133 -33.37 -28.26 -13.55
N GLU A 134 -34.01 -29.23 -12.88
CA GLU A 134 -33.44 -29.88 -11.69
C GLU A 134 -32.07 -30.52 -11.95
N ALA A 135 -31.80 -30.98 -13.18
CA ALA A 135 -30.49 -31.48 -13.57
C ALA A 135 -29.41 -30.39 -13.56
N THR A 136 -29.77 -29.16 -13.95
CA THR A 136 -28.89 -27.99 -13.88
C THR A 136 -28.57 -27.64 -12.43
N ILE A 137 -29.58 -27.57 -11.56
CA ILE A 137 -29.38 -27.36 -10.11
C ILE A 137 -28.50 -28.46 -9.52
N GLY A 138 -28.70 -29.72 -9.93
CA GLY A 138 -27.88 -30.85 -9.50
C GLY A 138 -26.38 -30.67 -9.81
N HIS A 139 -26.06 -30.10 -10.97
CA HIS A 139 -24.69 -29.74 -11.34
C HIS A 139 -24.14 -28.59 -10.49
N ASP A 140 -24.93 -27.53 -10.28
CA ASP A 140 -24.51 -26.41 -9.43
C ASP A 140 -24.22 -26.84 -7.99
N LEU A 141 -25.09 -27.69 -7.43
CA LEU A 141 -24.89 -28.25 -6.09
C LEU A 141 -23.63 -29.12 -6.00
N GLN A 142 -23.27 -29.82 -7.08
CA GLN A 142 -22.04 -30.61 -7.13
C GLN A 142 -20.80 -29.71 -7.14
N GLU A 143 -20.83 -28.58 -7.84
CA GLU A 143 -19.74 -27.59 -7.80
C GLU A 143 -19.61 -26.95 -6.41
N LEU A 144 -20.74 -26.64 -5.75
CA LEU A 144 -20.76 -26.05 -4.41
C LEU A 144 -20.26 -26.99 -3.31
N GLU A 145 -20.40 -28.30 -3.49
CA GLU A 145 -19.97 -29.32 -2.51
C GLU A 145 -18.46 -29.26 -2.25
N GLY A 146 -17.66 -29.02 -3.29
CA GLY A 146 -16.20 -28.86 -3.15
C GLY A 146 -15.82 -27.65 -2.30
N TRP A 147 -16.58 -26.56 -2.40
CA TRP A 147 -16.37 -25.36 -1.59
C TRP A 147 -16.82 -25.57 -0.13
N LEU A 148 -17.99 -26.18 0.09
CA LEU A 148 -18.51 -26.49 1.44
C LEU A 148 -17.56 -27.40 2.25
N ASN A 149 -16.95 -28.39 1.58
CA ASN A 149 -16.03 -29.32 2.21
C ASN A 149 -14.78 -28.62 2.80
N GLN A 150 -14.38 -27.47 2.27
CA GLN A 150 -13.25 -26.68 2.81
C GLN A 150 -13.54 -26.15 4.22
N PHE A 151 -14.82 -26.05 4.59
CA PHE A 151 -15.28 -25.60 5.90
C PHE A 151 -15.79 -26.77 6.76
N HIS A 152 -15.56 -28.01 6.34
CA HIS A 152 -16.12 -29.22 6.98
C HIS A 152 -17.67 -29.26 6.99
N LEU A 153 -18.31 -28.54 6.07
CA LEU A 153 -19.76 -28.57 5.89
C LEU A 153 -20.15 -29.66 4.90
N THR A 154 -21.21 -30.39 5.20
CA THR A 154 -21.73 -31.46 4.35
C THR A 154 -23.03 -31.03 3.68
N LEU A 155 -23.08 -31.10 2.35
CA LEU A 155 -24.32 -30.93 1.60
C LEU A 155 -25.13 -32.23 1.62
N VAL A 156 -26.22 -32.26 2.39
CA VAL A 156 -27.06 -33.45 2.52
C VAL A 156 -28.17 -33.43 1.48
N ARG A 157 -28.25 -34.50 0.67
CA ARG A 157 -29.33 -34.71 -0.31
C ARG A 157 -30.10 -35.97 0.07
N LYS A 158 -31.32 -35.83 0.59
CA LYS A 158 -32.17 -36.97 0.99
C LYS A 158 -33.42 -37.06 0.12
N PRO A 159 -33.65 -38.20 -0.58
CA PRO A 159 -34.90 -38.42 -1.33
C PRO A 159 -36.13 -38.18 -0.44
N GLY A 160 -37.10 -37.41 -0.95
CA GLY A 160 -38.34 -37.08 -0.23
C GLY A 160 -38.23 -35.98 0.83
N LEU A 161 -37.05 -35.77 1.43
CA LEU A 161 -36.82 -34.76 2.46
C LEU A 161 -36.35 -33.42 1.86
N GLY A 162 -35.39 -33.45 0.92
CA GLY A 162 -34.83 -32.26 0.28
C GLY A 162 -33.31 -32.14 0.45
N ILE A 163 -32.82 -30.91 0.31
CA ILE A 163 -31.41 -30.51 0.30
C ILE A 163 -31.20 -29.51 1.44
N PHE A 164 -30.16 -29.72 2.24
CA PHE A 164 -29.77 -28.82 3.33
C PHE A 164 -28.28 -28.99 3.62
N ILE A 165 -27.70 -28.03 4.33
CA ILE A 165 -26.31 -28.09 4.81
C ILE A 165 -26.30 -28.60 6.25
N SER A 166 -25.37 -29.50 6.56
CA SER A 166 -25.13 -30.02 7.91
C SER A 166 -23.70 -29.71 8.33
N GLY A 167 -23.53 -29.15 9.52
CA GLY A 167 -22.25 -28.84 10.14
C GLY A 167 -22.42 -28.08 11.45
N GLU A 168 -21.31 -27.80 12.13
CA GLU A 168 -21.33 -26.98 13.34
C GLU A 168 -21.57 -25.50 13.01
N ASP A 169 -22.17 -24.77 13.95
CA ASP A 169 -22.52 -23.37 13.74
C ASP A 169 -21.29 -22.49 13.41
N LYS A 170 -20.16 -22.79 14.06
CA LYS A 170 -18.87 -22.16 13.79
C LYS A 170 -18.38 -22.35 12.36
N GLN A 171 -18.61 -23.53 11.77
CA GLN A 171 -18.22 -23.86 10.40
C GLN A 171 -19.11 -23.11 9.40
N LEU A 172 -20.40 -23.01 9.68
CA LEU A 172 -21.35 -22.23 8.88
C LEU A 172 -20.97 -20.74 8.88
N ARG A 173 -20.63 -20.17 10.04
CA ARG A 173 -20.15 -18.78 10.15
C ARG A 173 -18.89 -18.54 9.34
N ALA A 174 -17.92 -19.46 9.42
CA ALA A 174 -16.69 -19.37 8.64
C ALA A 174 -16.97 -19.39 7.13
N ALA A 175 -17.89 -20.24 6.67
CA ALA A 175 -18.28 -20.31 5.27
C ALA A 175 -18.97 -19.03 4.79
N ILE A 176 -19.92 -18.50 5.56
CA ILE A 176 -20.61 -17.25 5.22
C ILE A 176 -19.62 -16.10 5.15
N THR A 177 -18.76 -15.92 6.15
CA THR A 177 -17.80 -14.83 6.13
C THR A 177 -16.79 -14.96 5.02
N ALA A 178 -16.31 -16.18 4.74
CA ALA A 178 -15.44 -16.40 3.59
C ALA A 178 -16.14 -16.06 2.27
N MET A 179 -17.41 -16.41 2.12
CA MET A 179 -18.21 -16.07 0.94
C MET A 179 -18.32 -14.55 0.76
N VAL A 180 -18.68 -13.86 1.83
CA VAL A 180 -18.85 -12.40 1.81
C VAL A 180 -17.53 -11.66 1.57
N ASN A 181 -16.43 -12.10 2.20
CA ASN A 181 -15.12 -11.45 2.12
C ASN A 181 -14.34 -11.77 0.83
N ASN A 182 -14.54 -12.94 0.22
CA ASN A 182 -13.76 -13.36 -0.96
C ASN A 182 -14.42 -12.98 -2.28
N GLN A 183 -15.75 -12.82 -2.32
CA GLN A 183 -16.47 -12.51 -3.55
C GLN A 183 -16.79 -11.02 -3.73
N THR A 184 -16.59 -10.21 -2.68
CA THR A 184 -16.89 -8.78 -2.70
C THR A 184 -15.64 -7.97 -2.39
N LEU A 185 -15.31 -6.97 -3.22
CA LEU A 185 -14.21 -6.06 -2.94
C LEU A 185 -14.50 -5.27 -1.65
N PRO A 186 -13.50 -5.00 -0.79
CA PRO A 186 -13.71 -4.23 0.44
C PRO A 186 -14.34 -2.85 0.20
N GLU A 187 -14.06 -2.23 -0.94
CA GLU A 187 -14.61 -0.95 -1.39
C GLU A 187 -16.14 -0.98 -1.53
N ASN A 188 -16.69 -2.12 -1.96
CA ASN A 188 -18.14 -2.28 -2.12
C ASN A 188 -18.83 -2.33 -0.76
N TRP A 189 -18.25 -3.03 0.22
CA TRP A 189 -18.75 -3.04 1.59
C TRP A 189 -18.64 -1.66 2.24
N LEU A 190 -17.53 -0.94 2.01
CA LEU A 190 -17.35 0.43 2.49
C LEU A 190 -18.48 1.33 1.95
N ALA A 191 -18.75 1.28 0.65
CA ALA A 191 -19.83 2.04 0.02
C ALA A 191 -21.20 1.69 0.64
N VAL A 192 -21.47 0.41 0.92
CA VAL A 192 -22.69 0.01 1.63
C VAL A 192 -22.75 0.60 3.03
N PHE A 193 -21.70 0.50 3.83
CA PHE A 193 -21.70 1.08 5.18
C PHE A 193 -21.86 2.60 5.17
N ASP A 194 -21.29 3.31 4.19
CA ASP A 194 -21.44 4.75 4.04
C ASP A 194 -22.87 5.14 3.62
N LEU A 195 -23.48 4.39 2.70
CA LEU A 195 -24.89 4.53 2.35
C LEU A 195 -25.78 4.32 3.58
N LEU A 196 -25.54 3.24 4.33
CA LEU A 196 -26.29 2.95 5.56
C LEU A 196 -26.19 4.11 6.56
N LYS A 197 -25.04 4.78 6.70
CA LYS A 197 -24.87 5.94 7.61
C LYS A 197 -25.69 7.17 7.18
N SER A 198 -25.90 7.37 5.88
CA SER A 198 -26.54 8.58 5.32
C SER A 198 -28.06 8.69 5.52
N GLY A 199 -28.71 7.64 6.04
CA GLY A 199 -29.99 7.76 6.75
C GLY A 199 -31.28 7.81 5.91
N LYS A 200 -31.24 7.57 4.59
CA LYS A 200 -32.47 7.37 3.79
C LYS A 200 -32.44 6.05 3.01
N LYS A 201 -33.22 5.09 3.49
CA LYS A 201 -33.41 3.76 2.86
C LYS A 201 -33.79 3.84 1.37
N GLU A 202 -34.53 4.88 0.99
CA GLU A 202 -35.05 5.09 -0.37
C GLU A 202 -33.97 5.46 -1.40
N ASP A 203 -32.82 5.99 -0.94
CA ASP A 203 -31.70 6.40 -1.80
C ASP A 203 -30.62 5.31 -1.91
N TRP A 204 -30.78 4.19 -1.18
CA TRP A 204 -29.80 3.12 -1.09
C TRP A 204 -29.77 2.29 -2.38
N GLN A 205 -28.91 2.69 -3.31
CA GLN A 205 -28.58 1.89 -4.49
C GLN A 205 -27.57 0.77 -4.14
N ILE A 206 -27.81 0.03 -3.06
CA ILE A 206 -26.91 -1.02 -2.52
C ILE A 206 -26.64 -2.11 -3.56
N GLU A 207 -27.65 -2.43 -4.37
CA GLU A 207 -27.59 -3.43 -5.44
C GLU A 207 -26.54 -3.11 -6.52
N LYS A 208 -26.10 -1.84 -6.61
CA LYS A 208 -24.98 -1.44 -7.49
C LYS A 208 -23.62 -1.86 -6.96
N HIS A 209 -23.51 -2.07 -5.66
CA HIS A 209 -22.24 -2.34 -4.98
C HIS A 209 -22.11 -3.82 -4.60
N ILE A 210 -23.21 -4.48 -4.23
CA ILE A 210 -23.20 -5.88 -3.79
C ILE A 210 -24.35 -6.63 -4.47
N PRO A 211 -24.13 -7.87 -4.97
CA PRO A 211 -25.20 -8.69 -5.50
C PRO A 211 -26.36 -8.81 -4.52
N SER A 212 -27.60 -8.61 -4.99
CA SER A 212 -28.82 -8.62 -4.17
C SER A 212 -28.98 -9.90 -3.34
N MET A 213 -28.43 -11.02 -3.81
CA MET A 213 -28.43 -12.31 -3.10
C MET A 213 -27.65 -12.31 -1.78
N TYR A 214 -26.71 -11.39 -1.57
CA TYR A 214 -26.06 -11.19 -0.26
C TYR A 214 -26.96 -10.42 0.71
N LEU A 215 -27.82 -9.55 0.19
CA LEU A 215 -28.80 -8.81 0.99
C LEU A 215 -29.90 -9.73 1.50
N ASP A 216 -30.21 -10.80 0.76
CA ASP A 216 -31.11 -11.85 1.24
C ASP A 216 -30.55 -12.60 2.48
N LEU A 217 -29.23 -12.53 2.70
CA LEU A 217 -28.53 -13.19 3.81
C LEU A 217 -28.25 -12.26 5.00
N LEU A 218 -28.48 -10.95 4.84
CA LEU A 218 -28.17 -9.93 5.84
C LEU A 218 -29.33 -8.97 5.97
N ASP A 219 -29.96 -8.93 7.15
CA ASP A 219 -30.93 -7.88 7.47
C ASP A 219 -30.22 -6.50 7.50
N LEU A 220 -30.58 -5.62 6.57
CA LEU A 220 -29.98 -4.29 6.42
C LEU A 220 -30.16 -3.40 7.65
N ASP A 221 -31.23 -3.59 8.42
CA ASP A 221 -31.46 -2.84 9.67
C ASP A 221 -30.51 -3.33 10.76
N ILE A 222 -30.30 -4.64 10.85
CA ILE A 222 -29.30 -5.24 11.75
C ILE A 222 -27.90 -4.76 11.36
N LEU A 223 -27.56 -4.81 10.07
CA LEU A 223 -26.26 -4.39 9.57
C LEU A 223 -25.99 -2.90 9.85
N HIS A 224 -27.00 -2.04 9.69
CA HIS A 224 -26.90 -0.62 10.04
C HIS A 224 -26.67 -0.42 11.55
N ALA A 225 -27.45 -1.11 12.39
CA ALA A 225 -27.32 -1.03 13.85
C ALA A 225 -25.94 -1.50 14.31
N VAL A 226 -25.46 -2.63 13.79
CA VAL A 226 -24.12 -3.15 14.06
C VAL A 226 -23.05 -2.16 13.64
N GLY A 227 -23.13 -1.62 12.42
CA GLY A 227 -22.17 -0.63 11.93
C GLY A 227 -22.11 0.63 12.82
N LYS A 228 -23.27 1.08 13.32
CA LYS A 228 -23.34 2.19 14.27
C LYS A 228 -22.66 1.85 15.59
N VAL A 229 -22.96 0.69 16.20
CA VAL A 229 -22.36 0.26 17.47
C VAL A 229 -20.84 0.11 17.36
N LEU A 230 -20.33 -0.47 16.28
CA LEU A 230 -18.89 -0.60 16.07
C LEU A 230 -18.20 0.74 15.84
N THR A 231 -18.89 1.71 15.24
CA THR A 231 -18.39 3.09 15.13
C THR A 231 -18.28 3.73 16.52
N GLU A 232 -19.33 3.63 17.35
CA GLU A 232 -19.31 4.10 18.75
C GLU A 232 -18.18 3.42 19.57
N ALA A 233 -17.92 2.13 19.34
CA ALA A 233 -16.86 1.39 20.02
C ALA A 233 -15.46 1.87 19.58
N ALA A 234 -15.26 2.12 18.29
CA ALA A 234 -14.01 2.63 17.73
C ALA A 234 -13.71 4.07 18.19
N GLU A 235 -14.73 4.91 18.37
CA GLU A 235 -14.56 6.27 18.92
C GLU A 235 -14.05 6.24 20.37
N ARG A 236 -14.49 5.26 21.17
CA ARG A 236 -14.02 5.06 22.55
C ARG A 236 -12.62 4.46 22.61
N HIS A 237 -12.28 3.61 21.65
CA HIS A 237 -11.00 2.92 21.55
C HIS A 237 -10.46 3.02 20.11
N PRO A 238 -9.71 4.09 19.77
CA PRO A 238 -9.25 4.33 18.40
C PRO A 238 -8.37 3.22 17.79
N SER A 239 -7.74 2.39 18.63
CA SER A 239 -6.92 1.25 18.21
C SER A 239 -7.67 -0.08 18.16
N LEU A 240 -9.01 -0.08 18.29
CA LEU A 240 -9.83 -1.29 18.34
C LEU A 240 -9.75 -2.10 17.05
N PHE A 241 -9.63 -1.42 15.90
CA PHE A 241 -9.46 -2.04 14.59
C PHE A 241 -8.14 -1.57 13.98
N SER A 242 -7.37 -2.49 13.39
CA SER A 242 -6.09 -2.12 12.75
C SER A 242 -6.32 -1.48 11.38
N ASN A 243 -7.44 -1.79 10.73
CA ASN A 243 -7.85 -1.21 9.46
C ASN A 243 -9.38 -1.34 9.26
N GLU A 244 -9.89 -0.70 8.21
CA GLU A 244 -11.32 -0.71 7.84
C GLU A 244 -11.85 -2.10 7.47
N ARG A 245 -11.01 -2.97 6.94
CA ARG A 245 -11.39 -4.34 6.56
C ARG A 245 -11.68 -5.20 7.79
N ASP A 246 -10.91 -5.03 8.86
CA ASP A 246 -11.17 -5.71 10.14
C ASP A 246 -12.53 -5.29 10.68
N ARG A 247 -12.85 -3.99 10.60
CA ARG A 247 -14.16 -3.47 11.02
C ARG A 247 -15.30 -4.04 10.18
N ILE A 248 -15.16 -4.09 8.86
CA ILE A 248 -16.14 -4.71 7.95
C ILE A 248 -16.35 -6.19 8.31
N SER A 249 -15.27 -6.95 8.51
CA SER A 249 -15.35 -8.38 8.84
C SER A 249 -16.06 -8.62 10.17
N VAL A 250 -15.77 -7.83 11.20
CA VAL A 250 -16.48 -7.91 12.49
C VAL A 250 -17.94 -7.49 12.34
N SER A 251 -18.22 -6.46 11.55
CA SER A 251 -19.60 -6.00 11.28
C SER A 251 -20.46 -7.11 10.68
N LEU A 252 -19.93 -7.81 9.68
CA LEU A 252 -20.63 -8.90 9.01
C LEU A 252 -20.85 -10.08 9.94
N HIS A 253 -19.82 -10.51 10.67
CA HIS A 253 -19.93 -11.58 11.65
C HIS A 253 -20.98 -11.29 12.71
N LEU A 254 -20.97 -10.06 13.23
CA LEU A 254 -21.86 -9.66 14.30
C LEU A 254 -23.30 -9.50 13.79
N ALA A 255 -23.49 -8.99 12.57
CA ALA A 255 -24.82 -8.94 11.95
C ALA A 255 -25.43 -10.34 11.79
N LEU A 256 -24.65 -11.31 11.32
CA LEU A 256 -25.09 -12.70 11.20
C LEU A 256 -25.39 -13.35 12.55
N ALA A 257 -24.56 -13.08 13.55
CA ALA A 257 -24.76 -13.57 14.91
C ALA A 257 -26.07 -13.04 15.50
N VAL A 258 -26.36 -11.75 15.31
CA VAL A 258 -27.61 -11.12 15.76
C VAL A 258 -28.81 -11.69 15.00
N GLU A 259 -28.71 -11.84 13.67
CA GLU A 259 -29.80 -12.36 12.84
C GLU A 259 -30.22 -13.78 13.26
N ARG A 260 -29.26 -14.64 13.59
CA ARG A 260 -29.54 -16.01 14.06
C ARG A 260 -30.17 -16.10 15.45
N HIS A 261 -29.89 -15.13 16.31
CA HIS A 261 -30.39 -15.12 17.70
C HIS A 261 -31.62 -14.24 17.91
N LYS A 262 -32.14 -13.61 16.84
CA LYS A 262 -33.34 -12.77 16.86
C LYS A 262 -34.58 -13.50 17.40
N ASP A 263 -34.66 -14.81 17.18
CA ASP A 263 -35.79 -15.65 17.61
C ASP A 263 -35.52 -16.44 18.92
N ASN A 264 -34.30 -16.39 19.45
CA ASN A 264 -33.86 -17.26 20.54
C ASN A 264 -33.71 -16.45 21.84
N ASN A 265 -34.81 -16.32 22.58
CA ASN A 265 -34.89 -15.59 23.85
C ASN A 265 -34.35 -16.41 25.03
N ASN A 266 -33.13 -16.93 24.92
CA ASN A 266 -32.55 -17.77 25.97
C ASN A 266 -31.94 -16.95 27.12
N ASP A 267 -32.09 -17.52 28.32
CA ASP A 267 -31.82 -16.92 29.61
C ASP A 267 -30.36 -16.48 29.84
N HIS A 268 -30.26 -15.46 30.69
CA HIS A 268 -29.11 -14.69 31.12
C HIS A 268 -27.76 -15.42 31.23
N VAL A 269 -26.73 -14.80 30.64
CA VAL A 269 -25.35 -14.93 31.12
C VAL A 269 -24.95 -13.62 31.78
N VAL A 270 -24.72 -13.67 33.10
CA VAL A 270 -24.04 -12.60 33.83
C VAL A 270 -22.54 -12.85 33.64
N ALA A 271 -21.91 -12.03 32.81
CA ALA A 271 -20.47 -12.11 32.63
C ALA A 271 -19.71 -11.76 33.91
N ASP A 272 -18.63 -12.49 34.18
CA ASP A 272 -17.73 -12.17 35.29
C ASP A 272 -17.21 -10.73 35.13
N ARG A 273 -17.27 -9.95 36.22
CA ARG A 273 -16.77 -8.57 36.28
C ARG A 273 -15.32 -8.47 35.80
N LYS A 274 -14.51 -9.50 36.05
CA LYS A 274 -13.12 -9.55 35.59
C LYS A 274 -13.01 -9.58 34.06
N LEU A 275 -13.89 -10.32 33.37
CA LEU A 275 -13.92 -10.37 31.90
C LEU A 275 -14.39 -9.05 31.29
N ILE A 276 -15.32 -8.36 31.94
CA ILE A 276 -15.78 -7.03 31.52
C ILE A 276 -14.62 -6.01 31.61
N GLU A 277 -13.83 -6.07 32.68
CA GLU A 277 -12.64 -5.21 32.85
C GLU A 277 -11.54 -5.53 31.83
N LEU A 278 -11.35 -6.80 31.48
CA LEU A 278 -10.35 -7.26 30.49
C LEU A 278 -10.74 -6.93 29.04
N TYR A 279 -12.03 -7.03 28.71
CA TYR A 279 -12.54 -6.90 27.34
C TYR A 279 -13.67 -5.86 27.23
N PRO A 280 -13.44 -4.61 27.65
CA PRO A 280 -14.50 -3.62 27.82
C PRO A 280 -15.22 -3.29 26.51
N SER A 281 -14.53 -3.35 25.36
CA SER A 281 -15.14 -3.04 24.07
C SER A 281 -16.12 -4.14 23.61
N SER A 282 -15.81 -5.41 23.85
CA SER A 282 -16.72 -6.52 23.50
C SER A 282 -18.04 -6.45 24.27
N TYR A 283 -17.95 -6.20 25.58
CA TYR A 283 -19.14 -6.05 26.42
C TYR A 283 -19.91 -4.76 26.14
N PHE A 284 -19.21 -3.67 25.84
CA PHE A 284 -19.85 -2.44 25.38
C PHE A 284 -20.68 -2.68 24.10
N ILE A 285 -20.10 -3.37 23.11
CA ILE A 285 -20.79 -3.70 21.86
C ILE A 285 -22.03 -4.57 22.14
N ALA A 286 -21.90 -5.60 22.97
CA ALA A 286 -23.02 -6.49 23.31
C ALA A 286 -24.18 -5.75 23.99
N GLU A 287 -23.88 -4.90 24.99
CA GLU A 287 -24.91 -4.10 25.68
C GLU A 287 -25.58 -3.08 24.76
N ARG A 288 -24.81 -2.42 23.88
CA ARG A 288 -25.39 -1.46 22.94
C ARG A 288 -26.27 -2.11 21.88
N LEU A 289 -25.92 -3.32 21.44
CA LEU A 289 -26.78 -4.09 20.54
C LEU A 289 -28.08 -4.52 21.22
N LYS A 290 -28.01 -4.91 22.50
CA LYS A 290 -29.20 -5.18 23.31
C LYS A 290 -30.11 -3.96 23.40
N GLU A 291 -29.55 -2.79 23.67
CA GLU A 291 -30.33 -1.54 23.76
C GLU A 291 -30.96 -1.11 22.43
N LEU A 292 -30.32 -1.40 21.29
CA LEU A 292 -30.80 -0.97 19.97
C LEU A 292 -31.74 -1.97 19.28
N LEU A 293 -31.54 -3.27 19.49
CA LEU A 293 -32.22 -4.32 18.76
C LEU A 293 -33.08 -5.23 19.65
N ASP A 294 -33.06 -5.03 20.97
CA ASP A 294 -33.73 -5.88 21.97
C ASP A 294 -33.31 -7.36 21.87
N ILE A 295 -32.06 -7.61 21.46
CA ILE A 295 -31.48 -8.94 21.31
C ILE A 295 -30.34 -9.10 22.30
N GLN A 296 -30.40 -10.15 23.12
CA GLN A 296 -29.32 -10.49 24.03
C GLN A 296 -28.37 -11.50 23.36
N LEU A 297 -27.12 -11.11 23.15
CA LEU A 297 -26.10 -12.00 22.59
C LEU A 297 -25.72 -13.08 23.62
N PRO A 298 -25.69 -14.37 23.24
CA PRO A 298 -25.21 -15.41 24.13
C PRO A 298 -23.70 -15.29 24.36
N GLU A 299 -23.21 -15.92 25.45
CA GLU A 299 -21.79 -15.87 25.84
C GLU A 299 -20.87 -16.34 24.72
N GLU A 300 -21.31 -17.33 23.94
CA GLU A 300 -20.58 -17.85 22.79
C GLU A 300 -20.30 -16.76 21.75
N GLU A 301 -21.24 -15.85 21.50
CA GLU A 301 -21.05 -14.72 20.57
C GLU A 301 -20.15 -13.63 21.16
N ILE A 302 -20.26 -13.38 22.46
CA ILE A 302 -19.38 -12.43 23.16
C ILE A 302 -17.93 -12.96 23.14
N ASN A 303 -17.74 -14.25 23.40
CA ASN A 303 -16.44 -14.91 23.34
C ASN A 303 -15.87 -14.89 21.92
N TYR A 304 -16.72 -15.09 20.91
CA TYR A 304 -16.34 -14.95 19.52
C TYR A 304 -15.90 -13.52 19.18
N LEU A 305 -16.62 -12.51 19.66
CA LEU A 305 -16.27 -11.11 19.49
C LEU A 305 -14.93 -10.77 20.18
N ILE A 306 -14.70 -11.27 21.40
CA ILE A 306 -13.43 -11.10 22.12
C ILE A 306 -12.28 -11.70 21.30
N LEU A 307 -12.47 -12.90 20.75
CA LEU A 307 -11.49 -13.54 19.89
C LEU A 307 -11.19 -12.72 18.63
N HIS A 308 -12.16 -12.01 18.05
CA HIS A 308 -11.94 -11.20 16.85
C HIS A 308 -11.29 -9.84 17.16
N LEU A 309 -11.67 -9.19 18.24
CA LEU A 309 -11.17 -7.86 18.60
C LEU A 309 -9.80 -7.92 19.29
N TYR A 310 -9.60 -8.91 20.16
CA TYR A 310 -8.40 -9.03 20.97
C TYR A 310 -7.50 -10.20 20.55
N GLY A 311 -8.00 -11.11 19.71
CA GLY A 311 -7.24 -12.28 19.31
C GLY A 311 -7.06 -13.32 20.42
N VAL A 312 -7.85 -13.28 21.50
CA VAL A 312 -7.67 -14.13 22.70
C VAL A 312 -9.00 -14.75 23.13
N GLN A 313 -8.97 -15.95 23.75
CA GLN A 313 -10.18 -16.49 24.40
C GLN A 313 -10.28 -15.99 25.85
N PRO A 314 -11.47 -15.58 26.31
CA PRO A 314 -11.65 -14.94 27.62
C PRO A 314 -11.24 -15.78 28.83
N ASN A 315 -11.31 -17.11 28.72
CA ASN A 315 -10.95 -18.04 29.79
C ASN A 315 -9.47 -18.49 29.75
N LEU A 316 -8.66 -17.92 28.85
CA LEU A 316 -7.22 -18.12 28.80
C LEU A 316 -6.51 -16.91 29.42
N PRO A 317 -5.69 -17.08 30.47
CA PRO A 317 -4.94 -15.97 31.06
C PRO A 317 -4.06 -15.28 30.00
N LEU A 318 -4.27 -13.98 29.78
CA LEU A 318 -3.46 -13.11 28.91
C LEU A 318 -1.95 -13.18 29.19
N GLU A 319 -1.57 -13.58 30.41
CA GLU A 319 -0.21 -13.43 30.92
C GLU A 319 0.60 -14.73 31.02
N GLN A 320 0.04 -15.92 30.71
CA GLN A 320 0.79 -17.19 30.95
C GLN A 320 0.63 -18.31 29.91
N PHE A 321 -0.31 -18.23 28.98
CA PHE A 321 -0.30 -19.06 27.77
C PHE A 321 0.07 -18.14 26.59
N GLN A 322 1.27 -18.06 26.03
CA GLN A 322 2.41 -18.96 25.97
C GLN A 322 3.49 -18.13 25.22
N GLU A 323 4.05 -17.07 25.83
CA GLU A 323 5.14 -16.30 25.16
C GLU A 323 6.30 -17.25 24.85
N GLU A 324 6.58 -18.20 25.75
CA GLU A 324 7.57 -19.25 25.54
C GLU A 324 7.22 -20.20 24.39
N GLU A 325 5.98 -20.71 24.29
CA GLU A 325 5.62 -21.59 23.16
C GLU A 325 5.56 -20.81 21.85
N THR A 326 5.02 -19.60 21.86
CA THR A 326 4.97 -18.74 20.66
C THR A 326 6.39 -18.45 20.18
N THR A 327 7.30 -18.11 21.09
CA THR A 327 8.72 -17.92 20.79
C THR A 327 9.36 -19.21 20.30
N HIS A 328 9.00 -20.36 20.87
CA HIS A 328 9.47 -21.67 20.42
C HIS A 328 9.01 -21.98 18.98
N LEU A 329 7.74 -21.73 18.66
CA LEU A 329 7.17 -21.92 17.32
C LEU A 329 7.78 -20.96 16.30
N ILE A 330 7.99 -19.69 16.67
CA ILE A 330 8.72 -18.73 15.82
C ILE A 330 10.13 -19.23 15.54
N ARG A 331 10.82 -19.79 16.54
CA ARG A 331 12.15 -20.34 16.36
C ARG A 331 12.14 -21.55 15.41
N ILE A 332 11.23 -22.50 15.59
CA ILE A 332 11.06 -23.63 14.66
C ILE A 332 10.83 -23.11 13.24
N PHE A 333 9.94 -22.12 13.09
CA PHE A 333 9.62 -21.53 11.81
C PHE A 333 10.85 -20.90 11.13
N ILE A 334 11.57 -20.03 11.85
CA ILE A 334 12.76 -19.35 11.34
C ILE A 334 13.84 -20.37 10.94
N GLU A 335 14.09 -21.39 11.76
CA GLU A 335 15.10 -22.42 11.45
C GLU A 335 14.70 -23.26 10.23
N GLY A 336 13.42 -23.60 10.07
CA GLY A 336 12.93 -24.29 8.87
C GLY A 336 13.11 -23.45 7.60
N VAL A 337 12.83 -22.15 7.67
CA VAL A 337 13.03 -21.23 6.54
C VAL A 337 14.51 -21.06 6.22
N LYS A 338 15.39 -20.92 7.22
CA LYS A 338 16.85 -20.86 7.02
C LYS A 338 17.37 -22.08 6.30
N ALA A 339 16.91 -23.27 6.70
CA ALA A 339 17.34 -24.53 6.10
C ALA A 339 16.94 -24.64 4.62
N GLU A 340 15.74 -24.16 4.27
CA GLU A 340 15.25 -24.20 2.89
C GLU A 340 15.89 -23.14 1.99
N LEU A 341 16.08 -21.90 2.50
CA LEU A 341 16.67 -20.81 1.71
C LEU A 341 18.20 -20.86 1.66
N ASN A 342 18.84 -21.63 2.54
CA ASN A 342 20.29 -21.66 2.72
C ASN A 342 20.91 -20.26 2.98
N GLU A 343 20.13 -19.38 3.61
CA GLU A 343 20.53 -18.03 3.98
C GLU A 343 20.45 -17.86 5.49
N PRO A 344 21.42 -17.18 6.14
CA PRO A 344 21.24 -16.80 7.53
C PRO A 344 20.04 -15.85 7.62
N LEU A 345 19.17 -16.02 8.62
CA LEU A 345 18.14 -15.02 8.97
C LEU A 345 18.52 -14.41 10.31
N THR A 346 19.23 -13.28 10.29
CA THR A 346 19.87 -12.65 11.46
C THR A 346 19.29 -11.28 11.81
N ASP A 347 18.32 -10.78 11.04
CA ASP A 347 17.66 -9.51 11.34
C ASP A 347 16.89 -9.60 12.67
N PRO A 348 17.26 -8.81 13.71
CA PRO A 348 16.54 -8.80 14.98
C PRO A 348 15.06 -8.40 14.81
N MET A 349 14.74 -7.61 13.79
CA MET A 349 13.36 -7.18 13.50
C MET A 349 12.48 -8.33 13.01
N LEU A 350 13.06 -9.42 12.48
CA LEU A 350 12.30 -10.58 12.03
C LEU A 350 11.54 -11.23 13.19
N SER A 351 12.22 -11.46 14.31
CA SER A 351 11.62 -12.13 15.47
C SER A 351 10.55 -11.26 16.12
N GLU A 352 10.80 -9.94 16.23
CA GLU A 352 9.82 -8.99 16.77
C GLU A 352 8.58 -8.88 15.86
N GLY A 353 8.77 -8.78 14.54
CA GLY A 353 7.69 -8.74 13.57
C GLY A 353 6.85 -10.02 13.57
N LEU A 354 7.51 -11.18 13.59
CA LEU A 354 6.84 -12.47 13.70
C LEU A 354 6.12 -12.63 15.02
N LEU A 355 6.64 -12.15 16.16
CA LEU A 355 5.95 -12.24 17.45
C LEU A 355 4.62 -11.48 17.45
N LYS A 356 4.62 -10.24 16.93
CA LYS A 356 3.40 -9.43 16.80
C LYS A 356 2.35 -10.08 15.89
N HIS A 357 2.79 -10.83 14.88
CA HIS A 357 1.90 -11.52 13.94
C HIS A 357 1.44 -12.92 14.44
N PHE A 358 2.36 -13.72 14.98
CA PHE A 358 2.12 -15.11 15.39
C PHE A 358 1.12 -15.21 16.53
N TYR A 359 1.15 -14.29 17.50
CA TYR A 359 0.22 -14.36 18.63
C TYR A 359 -1.26 -14.36 18.18
N PRO A 360 -1.74 -13.36 17.43
CA PRO A 360 -3.11 -13.40 16.90
C PRO A 360 -3.29 -14.46 15.81
N ALA A 361 -2.28 -14.78 15.01
CA ALA A 361 -2.37 -15.81 13.96
C ALA A 361 -2.57 -17.22 14.52
N LEU A 362 -1.83 -17.62 15.56
CA LEU A 362 -1.98 -18.93 16.20
C LEU A 362 -3.37 -19.08 16.81
N ASN A 363 -3.92 -18.02 17.40
CA ASN A 363 -5.27 -18.04 17.92
C ASN A 363 -6.32 -18.15 16.80
N ARG A 364 -6.15 -17.48 15.65
CA ARG A 364 -7.00 -17.70 14.47
C ARG A 364 -6.89 -19.13 13.93
N ILE A 365 -5.67 -19.63 13.76
CA ILE A 365 -5.37 -20.96 13.20
C ILE A 365 -5.98 -22.06 14.08
N ARG A 366 -5.72 -22.04 15.41
CA ARG A 366 -6.28 -23.02 16.36
C ARG A 366 -7.81 -22.99 16.39
N ASN A 367 -8.39 -21.82 16.18
CA ASN A 367 -9.84 -21.65 16.15
C ASN A 367 -10.43 -21.78 14.74
N GLY A 368 -9.65 -22.09 13.69
CA GLY A 368 -10.16 -22.20 12.33
C GLY A 368 -10.83 -20.92 11.81
N LEU A 369 -10.39 -19.75 12.28
CA LEU A 369 -10.92 -18.47 11.83
C LEU A 369 -10.41 -18.16 10.41
N PRO A 370 -11.29 -17.74 9.49
CA PRO A 370 -10.89 -17.39 8.15
C PRO A 370 -10.01 -16.12 8.16
N ILE A 371 -8.98 -16.11 7.32
CA ILE A 371 -8.16 -14.92 7.05
C ILE A 371 -7.92 -14.79 5.56
N HIS A 372 -7.92 -13.55 5.09
CA HIS A 372 -7.63 -13.22 3.72
C HIS A 372 -6.36 -12.36 3.63
N ASN A 373 -5.42 -12.78 2.80
CA ASN A 373 -4.26 -11.98 2.45
C ASN A 373 -4.38 -11.48 0.99
N PRO A 374 -4.64 -10.18 0.74
CA PRO A 374 -4.79 -9.65 -0.62
C PRO A 374 -3.52 -9.75 -1.46
N LEU A 375 -2.36 -9.90 -0.82
CA LEU A 375 -1.07 -10.02 -1.48
C LEU A 375 -0.67 -11.47 -1.75
N LEU A 376 -1.47 -12.48 -1.35
CA LEU A 376 -1.11 -13.90 -1.50
C LEU A 376 -0.65 -14.23 -2.93
N SER A 377 -1.49 -13.94 -3.93
CA SER A 377 -1.18 -14.23 -5.33
C SER A 377 0.01 -13.43 -5.85
N GLN A 378 0.24 -12.22 -5.31
CA GLN A 378 1.38 -11.40 -5.68
C GLN A 378 2.67 -11.95 -5.07
N ILE A 379 2.66 -12.30 -3.78
CA ILE A 379 3.81 -12.89 -3.07
C ILE A 379 4.24 -14.20 -3.71
N GLN A 380 3.28 -15.05 -4.09
CA GLN A 380 3.56 -16.31 -4.79
C GLN A 380 4.25 -16.11 -6.16
N ARG A 381 4.01 -14.97 -6.83
CA ARG A 381 4.62 -14.65 -8.12
C ARG A 381 5.95 -13.92 -7.98
N ASP A 382 6.01 -12.93 -7.11
CA ASP A 382 7.13 -12.00 -6.99
C ASP A 382 8.24 -12.55 -6.07
N TYR A 383 7.88 -13.40 -5.10
CA TYR A 383 8.80 -14.01 -4.12
C TYR A 383 8.56 -15.52 -3.95
N PRO A 384 8.63 -16.32 -5.03
CA PRO A 384 8.26 -17.74 -5.00
C PRO A 384 9.12 -18.56 -4.03
N ASP A 385 10.43 -18.30 -3.98
CA ASP A 385 11.36 -19.03 -3.10
C ASP A 385 11.08 -18.76 -1.61
N VAL A 386 10.80 -17.50 -1.27
CA VAL A 386 10.47 -17.09 0.11
C VAL A 386 9.14 -17.68 0.54
N TYR A 387 8.14 -17.67 -0.34
CA TYR A 387 6.83 -18.28 -0.07
C TYR A 387 6.95 -19.79 0.11
N GLU A 388 7.68 -20.50 -0.75
CA GLU A 388 7.84 -21.94 -0.67
C GLU A 388 8.60 -22.37 0.59
N ALA A 389 9.66 -21.63 0.96
CA ALA A 389 10.36 -21.85 2.22
C ALA A 389 9.49 -21.63 3.44
N SER A 390 8.67 -20.56 3.41
CA SER A 390 7.69 -20.30 4.47
C SER A 390 6.63 -21.39 4.54
N ARG A 391 6.16 -21.90 3.39
CA ARG A 391 5.17 -22.97 3.29
C ARG A 391 5.69 -24.28 3.89
N LYS A 392 6.89 -24.72 3.50
CA LYS A 392 7.53 -25.93 4.04
C LYS A 392 7.79 -25.82 5.54
N SER A 393 8.24 -24.66 6.00
CA SER A 393 8.42 -24.44 7.43
C SER A 393 7.09 -24.45 8.20
N ALA A 394 6.03 -23.88 7.62
CA ALA A 394 4.69 -23.91 8.16
C ALA A 394 4.06 -25.32 8.20
N GLU A 395 4.48 -26.27 7.35
CA GLU A 395 4.06 -27.68 7.48
C GLU A 395 4.55 -28.29 8.80
N SER A 396 5.77 -27.95 9.22
CA SER A 396 6.32 -28.41 10.51
C SER A 396 5.52 -27.86 11.68
N LEU A 397 5.10 -26.59 11.60
CA LEU A 397 4.19 -26.00 12.59
C LEU A 397 2.80 -26.66 12.56
N SER A 398 2.27 -26.93 11.37
CA SER A 398 0.96 -27.59 11.20
C SER A 398 0.93 -28.95 11.89
N ASN A 399 2.01 -29.72 11.75
CA ASN A 399 2.16 -31.02 12.41
C ASN A 399 2.20 -30.90 13.95
N TYR A 400 2.87 -29.87 14.49
CA TYR A 400 2.92 -29.62 15.92
C TYR A 400 1.56 -29.17 16.48
N LEU A 401 0.88 -28.27 15.77
CA LEU A 401 -0.41 -27.70 16.19
C LEU A 401 -1.60 -28.63 15.94
N GLY A 402 -1.44 -29.67 15.11
CA GLY A 402 -2.53 -30.57 14.72
C GLY A 402 -3.58 -29.92 13.81
N VAL A 403 -3.25 -28.79 13.19
CA VAL A 403 -4.15 -28.01 12.32
C VAL A 403 -3.40 -27.53 11.08
N THR A 404 -4.10 -27.47 9.95
CA THR A 404 -3.53 -26.99 8.70
C THR A 404 -3.46 -25.46 8.71
N ILE A 405 -2.27 -24.90 8.51
CA ILE A 405 -2.09 -23.45 8.41
C ILE A 405 -2.58 -22.96 7.03
N PRO A 406 -3.51 -21.98 6.96
CA PRO A 406 -4.01 -21.46 5.68
C PRO A 406 -2.91 -20.77 4.85
N PRO A 407 -2.96 -20.85 3.50
CA PRO A 407 -2.02 -20.15 2.61
C PRO A 407 -1.90 -18.64 2.87
N ALA A 408 -3.00 -18.01 3.29
CA ALA A 408 -3.03 -16.59 3.62
C ALA A 408 -2.16 -16.25 4.85
N GLU A 409 -2.15 -17.10 5.89
CA GLU A 409 -1.24 -16.94 7.04
C GLU A 409 0.21 -17.17 6.59
N ILE A 410 0.47 -18.21 5.78
CA ILE A 410 1.80 -18.49 5.23
C ILE A 410 2.35 -17.28 4.47
N ALA A 411 1.51 -16.61 3.67
CA ALA A 411 1.90 -15.40 2.96
C ALA A 411 2.23 -14.24 3.91
N TYR A 412 1.52 -14.05 5.02
CA TYR A 412 1.89 -13.03 6.00
C TYR A 412 3.23 -13.35 6.67
N MET A 413 3.47 -14.62 7.02
CA MET A 413 4.77 -15.05 7.54
C MET A 413 5.89 -14.80 6.51
N ALA A 414 5.63 -15.08 5.23
CA ALA A 414 6.57 -14.85 4.13
C ALA A 414 6.93 -13.37 3.95
N ILE A 415 6.01 -12.42 4.19
CA ILE A 415 6.30 -10.98 4.16
C ILE A 415 7.39 -10.63 5.18
N HIS A 416 7.27 -11.13 6.41
CA HIS A 416 8.27 -10.87 7.45
C HIS A 416 9.64 -11.46 7.10
N VAL A 417 9.66 -12.67 6.54
CA VAL A 417 10.90 -13.30 6.04
C VAL A 417 11.51 -12.49 4.90
N GLY A 418 10.71 -12.09 3.91
CA GLY A 418 11.17 -11.31 2.77
C GLY A 418 11.75 -9.97 3.19
N ALA A 419 11.09 -9.26 4.11
CA ALA A 419 11.60 -8.02 4.68
C ALA A 419 12.95 -8.22 5.37
N ALA A 420 13.11 -9.30 6.14
CA ALA A 420 14.37 -9.63 6.81
C ALA A 420 15.51 -9.97 5.82
N LEU A 421 15.21 -10.68 4.73
CA LEU A 421 16.19 -10.97 3.68
C LEU A 421 16.66 -9.68 2.98
N ILE A 422 15.74 -8.79 2.63
CA ILE A 422 16.06 -7.48 2.05
C ILE A 422 16.91 -6.66 3.02
N ASN A 423 16.53 -6.61 4.30
CA ASN A 423 17.26 -5.92 5.36
C ASN A 423 18.63 -6.53 5.67
N GLN A 424 18.85 -7.80 5.34
CA GLN A 424 20.11 -8.50 5.57
C GLN A 424 21.06 -8.40 4.37
N GLN A 425 20.54 -8.29 3.15
CA GLN A 425 21.32 -7.99 1.94
C GLN A 425 21.91 -6.57 1.97
N ASN A 426 21.37 -5.72 2.83
CA ASN A 426 21.90 -4.41 3.17
C ASN A 426 23.22 -4.52 3.94
N LEU A 427 24.34 -4.22 3.26
CA LEU A 427 25.70 -4.27 3.83
C LEU A 427 25.85 -3.28 4.98
N LYS A 428 26.05 -3.80 6.20
CA LYS A 428 26.29 -2.99 7.41
C LYS A 428 27.78 -2.67 7.60
N GLY A 429 28.24 -1.50 7.15
CA GLY A 429 29.63 -1.05 7.36
C GLY A 429 29.69 0.40 7.84
N ARG A 430 30.70 0.76 8.62
CA ARG A 430 30.99 2.16 8.98
C ARG A 430 32.07 2.71 8.07
N VAL A 431 31.77 3.75 7.30
CA VAL A 431 32.75 4.40 6.42
C VAL A 431 32.91 5.87 6.74
N ALA A 432 34.13 6.37 6.56
CA ALA A 432 34.38 7.81 6.51
C ALA A 432 34.47 8.23 5.04
N VAL A 433 33.84 9.35 4.68
CA VAL A 433 33.90 9.90 3.32
C VAL A 433 34.85 11.09 3.33
N VAL A 434 35.84 11.07 2.43
CA VAL A 434 36.81 12.16 2.27
C VAL A 434 36.73 12.72 0.86
N CYS A 435 36.59 14.03 0.69
CA CYS A 435 36.58 14.65 -0.63
C CYS A 435 37.58 15.80 -0.73
N ALA A 436 38.20 15.95 -1.90
CA ALA A 436 39.13 17.04 -2.20
C ALA A 436 38.44 18.39 -2.45
N SER A 437 37.18 18.39 -2.93
CA SER A 437 36.50 19.55 -3.53
C SER A 437 35.48 20.26 -2.64
N GLY A 438 35.37 19.89 -1.36
CA GLY A 438 34.52 20.58 -0.37
C GLY A 438 33.16 19.92 -0.08
N PHE A 439 32.33 20.60 0.71
CA PHE A 439 31.18 20.03 1.46
C PHE A 439 30.01 19.53 0.57
N GLY A 440 29.77 20.14 -0.59
CA GLY A 440 28.65 19.78 -1.47
C GLY A 440 28.82 18.43 -2.17
N THR A 441 29.99 18.18 -2.76
CA THR A 441 30.32 16.91 -3.43
C THR A 441 30.50 15.76 -2.44
N SER A 442 31.00 16.07 -1.23
CA SER A 442 31.18 15.07 -0.16
C SER A 442 29.85 14.53 0.37
N ARG A 443 28.83 15.40 0.52
CA ARG A 443 27.50 15.00 0.96
C ARG A 443 26.72 14.27 -0.13
N LEU A 444 26.87 14.68 -1.39
CA LEU A 444 26.30 13.95 -2.52
C LEU A 444 26.81 12.50 -2.56
N LEU A 445 28.12 12.31 -2.45
CA LEU A 445 28.73 10.99 -2.38
C LEU A 445 28.20 10.20 -1.17
N ALA A 446 28.13 10.81 0.01
CA ALA A 446 27.57 10.18 1.19
C ALA A 446 26.08 9.80 1.04
N SER A 447 25.28 10.64 0.37
CA SER A 447 23.86 10.38 0.09
C SER A 447 23.69 9.23 -0.89
N ARG A 448 24.44 9.26 -2.00
CA ARG A 448 24.47 8.16 -2.98
C ARG A 448 24.93 6.85 -2.37
N LEU A 449 25.94 6.88 -1.50
CA LEU A 449 26.40 5.71 -0.77
C LEU A 449 25.28 5.10 0.10
N LYS A 450 24.44 5.92 0.73
CA LYS A 450 23.28 5.45 1.51
C LYS A 450 22.16 4.91 0.63
N GLN A 451 21.92 5.51 -0.54
CA GLN A 451 20.93 5.03 -1.52
C GLN A 451 21.34 3.70 -2.16
N GLU A 452 22.58 3.60 -2.66
CA GLU A 452 23.10 2.43 -3.41
C GLU A 452 23.50 1.26 -2.51
N ILE A 453 23.77 1.54 -1.23
CA ILE A 453 24.12 0.56 -0.21
C ILE A 453 23.26 0.84 1.04
N PRO A 454 21.96 0.51 0.99
CA PRO A 454 21.11 0.64 2.16
C PRO A 454 21.73 -0.22 3.28
N GLY A 455 21.87 0.33 4.49
CA GLY A 455 22.59 -0.29 5.62
C GLY A 455 24.01 0.23 5.89
N LEU A 456 24.62 0.98 4.95
CA LEU A 456 25.94 1.60 5.14
C LEU A 456 25.85 2.83 6.06
N GLN A 457 26.63 2.86 7.13
CA GLN A 457 26.74 3.99 8.06
C GLN A 457 27.91 4.90 7.65
N VAL A 458 27.60 6.09 7.12
CA VAL A 458 28.60 7.15 6.96
C VAL A 458 28.84 7.78 8.33
N SER A 459 30.00 7.49 8.94
CA SER A 459 30.35 7.94 10.29
C SER A 459 30.71 9.41 10.32
N GLU A 460 31.41 9.90 9.29
CA GLU A 460 31.75 11.31 9.15
C GLU A 460 32.03 11.65 7.69
N VAL A 461 31.83 12.92 7.34
CA VAL A 461 32.16 13.49 6.01
C VAL A 461 33.23 14.57 6.22
N LEU A 462 34.44 14.31 5.73
CA LEU A 462 35.63 15.09 6.04
C LEU A 462 36.24 15.73 4.79
N SER A 463 36.82 16.91 4.95
CA SER A 463 37.81 17.41 4.00
C SER A 463 39.17 16.74 4.21
N LEU A 464 40.04 16.76 3.19
CA LEU A 464 41.39 16.21 3.29
C LEU A 464 42.20 16.81 4.45
N SER A 465 41.98 18.09 4.77
CA SER A 465 42.64 18.81 5.87
C SER A 465 42.16 18.39 7.26
N GLU A 466 40.93 17.86 7.39
CA GLU A 466 40.35 17.45 8.67
C GLU A 466 40.69 15.98 9.01
N LEU A 467 41.10 15.21 8.01
CA LEU A 467 41.38 13.79 8.14
C LEU A 467 42.46 13.45 9.17
N PRO A 468 43.62 14.14 9.24
CA PRO A 468 44.67 13.78 10.21
C PRO A 468 44.20 13.88 11.66
N GLY A 469 43.57 14.99 12.06
CA GLY A 469 43.07 15.18 13.43
C GLY A 469 41.85 14.31 13.76
N TRP A 470 41.07 13.91 12.76
CA TRP A 470 39.96 12.97 12.96
C TRP A 470 40.46 11.53 13.17
N LEU A 471 41.49 11.11 12.43
CA LEU A 471 42.09 9.77 12.56
C LEU A 471 42.69 9.51 13.94
N GLU A 472 43.17 10.55 14.63
CA GLU A 472 43.71 10.45 16.00
C GLU A 472 42.68 9.95 17.02
N ASN A 473 41.39 10.26 16.84
CA ASN A 473 40.32 9.95 17.79
C ASN A 473 39.27 8.95 17.27
N ASN A 474 39.21 8.68 15.96
CA ASN A 474 38.11 7.94 15.33
C ASN A 474 38.58 6.77 14.44
N TRP A 475 39.46 5.92 14.98
CA TRP A 475 40.02 4.73 14.31
C TRP A 475 39.00 3.62 13.93
N LYS A 476 37.74 3.70 14.37
CA LYS A 476 36.77 2.58 14.35
C LYS A 476 35.98 2.39 13.04
N VAL A 477 36.43 2.95 11.90
CA VAL A 477 35.75 2.77 10.59
C VAL A 477 36.29 1.59 9.79
N ASP A 478 35.41 0.93 9.04
CA ASP A 478 35.70 -0.26 8.22
C ASP A 478 36.39 0.09 6.89
N ALA A 479 36.12 1.29 6.34
CA ALA A 479 36.82 1.82 5.17
C ALA A 479 36.74 3.36 5.09
N ILE A 480 37.68 3.96 4.36
CA ILE A 480 37.69 5.36 3.99
C ILE A 480 37.39 5.43 2.49
N VAL A 481 36.27 6.05 2.13
CA VAL A 481 35.87 6.28 0.75
C VAL A 481 36.33 7.68 0.34
N SER A 482 37.12 7.78 -0.72
CA SER A 482 37.71 9.06 -1.14
C SER A 482 37.56 9.30 -2.63
N THR A 483 37.43 10.56 -3.04
CA THR A 483 37.47 10.96 -4.47
C THR A 483 38.89 11.17 -5.00
N ILE A 484 39.89 11.11 -4.12
CA ILE A 484 41.31 11.26 -4.45
C ILE A 484 42.16 10.23 -3.71
N GLN A 485 43.36 9.97 -4.22
CA GLN A 485 44.35 9.21 -3.48
C GLN A 485 44.83 10.01 -2.26
N ILE A 486 44.93 9.35 -1.10
CA ILE A 486 45.37 9.98 0.15
C ILE A 486 46.75 9.41 0.54
N PRO A 487 47.83 10.20 0.47
CA PRO A 487 49.15 9.76 0.89
C PRO A 487 49.17 9.37 2.38
N GLY A 488 49.78 8.23 2.71
CA GLY A 488 49.92 7.76 4.09
C GLY A 488 48.81 6.83 4.60
N ILE A 489 47.77 6.55 3.81
CA ILE A 489 46.75 5.54 4.13
C ILE A 489 46.96 4.31 3.25
N THR A 490 47.00 3.14 3.86
CA THR A 490 47.17 1.85 3.17
C THR A 490 46.02 1.57 2.21
N GLU A 491 46.32 0.98 1.05
CA GLU A 491 45.32 0.57 0.04
C GLU A 491 44.27 -0.40 0.60
N GLU A 492 44.55 -1.08 1.71
CA GLU A 492 43.60 -1.94 2.42
C GLU A 492 42.42 -1.19 3.06
N ARG A 493 42.56 0.11 3.31
CA ARG A 493 41.56 0.94 3.99
C ARG A 493 41.02 2.08 3.14
N LEU A 494 41.70 2.43 2.06
CA LEU A 494 41.27 3.47 1.15
C LEU A 494 40.53 2.86 -0.06
N VAL A 495 39.33 3.34 -0.33
CA VAL A 495 38.60 3.04 -1.56
C VAL A 495 38.46 4.34 -2.34
N VAL A 496 39.19 4.45 -3.45
CA VAL A 496 39.09 5.61 -4.33
C VAL A 496 37.93 5.39 -5.31
N VAL A 497 37.02 6.36 -5.36
CA VAL A 497 35.80 6.33 -6.16
C VAL A 497 35.62 7.62 -6.94
N SER A 498 34.78 7.57 -7.96
CA SER A 498 34.28 8.78 -8.62
C SER A 498 33.33 9.56 -7.67
N PRO A 499 33.32 10.91 -7.71
CA PRO A 499 32.32 11.73 -7.01
C PRO A 499 30.87 11.34 -7.34
N ILE A 500 30.66 10.86 -8.57
CA ILE A 500 29.43 10.19 -9.00
C ILE A 500 29.72 8.70 -9.02
N LEU A 501 29.23 7.96 -8.03
CA LEU A 501 29.43 6.52 -7.92
C LEU A 501 29.02 5.81 -9.21
N SER A 502 29.94 5.04 -9.78
CA SER A 502 29.61 4.06 -10.81
C SER A 502 29.25 2.71 -10.17
N ASP A 503 28.55 1.84 -10.89
CA ASP A 503 28.26 0.48 -10.43
C ASP A 503 29.54 -0.28 -10.04
N ASN A 504 30.63 -0.05 -10.78
CA ASN A 504 31.94 -0.62 -10.46
C ASN A 504 32.49 -0.10 -9.12
N ASP A 505 32.29 1.19 -8.81
CA ASP A 505 32.70 1.76 -7.53
C ASP A 505 31.87 1.22 -6.37
N VAL A 506 30.55 1.04 -6.57
CA VAL A 506 29.68 0.37 -5.61
C VAL A 506 30.18 -1.05 -5.35
N GLN A 507 30.53 -1.82 -6.39
CA GLN A 507 31.08 -3.17 -6.22
C GLN A 507 32.43 -3.20 -5.52
N LYS A 508 33.34 -2.23 -5.78
CA LYS A 508 34.60 -2.09 -5.05
C LYS A 508 34.36 -1.86 -3.56
N ILE A 509 33.43 -0.97 -3.21
CA ILE A 509 33.06 -0.69 -1.82
C ILE A 509 32.47 -1.93 -1.17
N LYS A 510 31.46 -2.55 -1.79
CA LYS A 510 30.80 -3.77 -1.29
C LYS A 510 31.81 -4.91 -1.08
N GLY A 511 32.72 -5.12 -2.03
CA GLY A 511 33.79 -6.11 -1.94
C GLY A 511 34.79 -5.83 -0.81
N LYS A 512 35.12 -4.57 -0.56
CA LYS A 512 36.03 -4.18 0.52
C LYS A 512 35.39 -4.39 1.90
N LEU A 513 34.13 -4.00 2.05
CA LEU A 513 33.37 -4.18 3.29
C LEU A 513 33.19 -5.66 3.65
N LYS A 514 32.91 -6.52 2.66
CA LYS A 514 32.82 -7.99 2.87
C LYS A 514 34.15 -8.61 3.34
N LYS A 515 35.30 -8.15 2.82
CA LYS A 515 36.64 -8.63 3.23
C LYS A 515 37.00 -8.21 4.66
N GLN A 516 36.59 -7.01 5.09
CA GLN A 516 36.84 -6.54 6.45
C GLN A 516 35.95 -7.26 7.48
N GLN A 517 34.66 -7.45 7.17
CA GLN A 517 33.70 -8.17 8.02
C GLN A 517 34.05 -9.66 8.24
N SER A 518 34.65 -10.32 7.26
CA SER A 518 35.11 -11.72 7.38
C SER A 518 36.41 -11.88 8.19
N SER A 519 37.14 -10.79 8.46
CA SER A 519 38.45 -10.82 9.13
C SER A 519 38.45 -10.41 10.60
N THR A 520 37.35 -9.87 11.15
CA THR A 520 37.32 -9.37 12.54
C THR A 520 36.02 -9.69 13.29
N GLN A 521 36.05 -10.74 14.11
CA GLN A 521 35.21 -10.80 15.32
C GLN A 521 35.82 -9.84 16.36
N ARG A 522 35.28 -8.63 16.50
CA ARG A 522 35.49 -7.80 17.69
C ARG A 522 34.15 -7.24 18.17
N PRO A 523 33.83 -7.36 19.47
CA PRO A 523 32.61 -6.78 20.02
C PRO A 523 32.71 -5.26 19.96
N ARG A 524 31.69 -4.61 19.39
CA ARG A 524 31.56 -3.15 19.32
C ARG A 524 30.79 -2.69 20.56
N LEU A 525 31.45 -1.98 21.46
CA LEU A 525 30.81 -1.19 22.53
C LEU A 525 30.31 0.12 21.95
N ASP A 526 29.05 0.46 22.22
CA ASP A 526 28.41 1.72 21.83
C ASP A 526 28.93 2.88 22.70
N ASP A 527 29.46 3.92 22.06
CA ASP A 527 29.81 5.20 22.69
C ASP A 527 28.63 6.17 22.51
N HIS A 528 28.02 6.64 23.60
CA HIS A 528 27.05 7.75 23.59
C HIS A 528 27.79 9.10 23.52
N PRO A 529 27.40 10.04 22.65
CA PRO A 529 27.95 11.40 22.67
C PRO A 529 27.35 12.23 23.81
N SER A 530 28.20 12.98 24.53
CA SER A 530 27.88 13.80 25.71
C SER A 530 26.77 14.84 25.49
N GLU A 531 25.84 14.97 26.44
CA GLU A 531 24.60 15.74 26.36
C GLU A 531 24.75 17.25 26.02
N ASN A 532 25.88 17.89 26.35
CA ASN A 532 26.08 19.33 26.14
C ASN A 532 26.34 19.75 24.67
N SER A 533 26.73 18.83 23.79
CA SER A 533 26.94 19.15 22.35
C SER A 533 25.64 19.20 21.55
N SER A 534 24.59 18.50 22.03
CA SER A 534 23.33 18.32 21.31
C SER A 534 22.49 19.61 21.20
N LEU A 535 22.36 20.39 22.28
CA LEU A 535 21.52 21.59 22.32
C LEU A 535 22.12 22.75 21.53
N ARG A 536 23.45 22.95 21.60
CA ARG A 536 24.14 23.94 20.76
C ARG A 536 24.05 23.58 19.28
N GLY A 537 24.15 22.28 18.96
CA GLY A 537 23.98 21.79 17.60
C GLY A 537 22.58 22.11 17.04
N ILE A 538 21.52 21.89 17.83
CA ILE A 538 20.14 22.25 17.45
C ILE A 538 19.99 23.76 17.24
N ALA A 539 20.57 24.57 18.14
CA ALA A 539 20.51 26.03 18.04
C ALA A 539 21.18 26.55 16.77
N HIS A 540 22.39 26.09 16.44
CA HIS A 540 23.10 26.47 15.21
C HIS A 540 22.41 25.93 13.95
N TYR A 541 21.78 24.75 14.01
CA TYR A 541 20.99 24.23 12.89
C TYR A 541 19.72 25.07 12.65
N GLY A 542 19.06 25.52 13.72
CA GLY A 542 17.93 26.47 13.65
C GLY A 542 18.34 27.86 13.17
N GLU A 543 19.52 28.33 13.56
CA GLU A 543 20.12 29.56 13.05
C GLU A 543 20.33 29.48 11.53
N ALA A 544 20.95 28.40 11.04
CA ALA A 544 21.13 28.14 9.62
C ALA A 544 19.80 28.18 8.86
N PHE A 545 18.79 27.49 9.38
CA PHE A 545 17.45 27.43 8.77
C PHE A 545 16.85 28.83 8.66
N ALA A 546 16.90 29.61 9.74
CA ALA A 546 16.38 30.97 9.76
C ALA A 546 17.16 31.91 8.82
N GLN A 547 18.46 31.70 8.60
CA GLN A 547 19.25 32.46 7.64
C GLN A 547 18.83 32.13 6.20
N VAL A 548 18.67 30.84 5.87
CA VAL A 548 18.22 30.42 4.53
C VAL A 548 16.80 30.91 4.24
N MET A 549 15.85 30.76 5.17
CA MET A 549 14.46 31.22 4.95
C MET A 549 14.35 32.73 4.69
N ARG A 550 15.24 33.53 5.31
CA ARG A 550 15.31 34.98 5.11
C ARG A 550 16.04 35.37 3.82
N GLY A 551 17.06 34.61 3.44
CA GLY A 551 17.96 34.91 2.32
C GLY A 551 17.62 34.23 1.00
N LEU A 552 16.70 33.26 1.00
CA LEU A 552 16.29 32.52 -0.19
C LEU A 552 15.55 33.43 -1.16
N SER A 553 16.11 33.60 -2.36
CA SER A 553 15.42 34.28 -3.46
C SER A 553 15.55 33.54 -4.78
N TRP A 554 14.61 33.87 -5.67
CA TRP A 554 14.53 33.38 -7.03
C TRP A 554 14.54 34.57 -7.99
N MET A 555 15.24 34.42 -9.10
CA MET A 555 15.38 35.43 -10.14
C MET A 555 15.34 34.80 -11.53
N GLU A 556 14.90 35.59 -12.50
CA GLU A 556 15.10 35.32 -13.92
C GLU A 556 16.25 36.18 -14.47
N ALA A 557 17.17 35.59 -15.24
CA ALA A 557 18.32 36.28 -15.82
C ALA A 557 18.59 35.87 -17.28
N ILE A 558 19.21 36.78 -18.05
CA ILE A 558 19.72 36.50 -19.39
C ILE A 558 21.24 36.43 -19.29
N PRO A 559 21.85 35.25 -19.47
CA PRO A 559 23.30 35.13 -19.38
C PRO A 559 23.97 35.88 -20.54
N THR A 560 25.02 36.66 -20.25
CA THR A 560 25.84 37.28 -21.28
C THR A 560 26.97 36.33 -21.69
N LYS A 561 27.61 36.59 -22.84
CA LYS A 561 28.77 35.78 -23.31
C LYS A 561 30.00 35.87 -22.41
N GLU A 562 30.01 36.77 -21.41
CA GLU A 562 31.13 37.00 -20.50
C GLU A 562 30.84 36.42 -19.09
N LYS A 563 31.36 35.21 -18.84
CA LYS A 563 31.50 34.57 -17.51
C LYS A 563 30.27 34.75 -16.58
N LEU A 564 30.51 35.04 -15.29
CA LEU A 564 29.52 35.24 -14.23
C LEU A 564 29.32 36.73 -13.88
N ALA A 565 29.92 37.65 -14.66
CA ALA A 565 29.92 39.09 -14.37
C ALA A 565 28.50 39.69 -14.33
N TRP A 566 27.57 39.12 -15.11
CA TRP A 566 26.16 39.52 -15.12
C TRP A 566 25.43 39.26 -13.79
N LEU A 567 26.00 38.43 -12.89
CA LEU A 567 25.46 38.21 -11.54
C LEU A 567 25.67 39.40 -10.59
N HIS A 568 26.54 40.35 -10.93
CA HIS A 568 26.97 41.43 -10.03
C HIS A 568 25.80 42.25 -9.48
N ALA A 569 24.95 42.77 -10.37
CA ALA A 569 23.81 43.58 -9.98
C ALA A 569 22.79 42.82 -9.12
N PHE A 570 22.77 41.48 -9.20
CA PHE A 570 21.88 40.64 -8.41
C PHE A 570 22.47 40.36 -7.02
N VAL A 571 23.72 39.90 -7.00
CA VAL A 571 24.46 39.60 -5.78
C VAL A 571 24.56 40.85 -4.89
N ALA A 572 24.71 42.05 -5.49
CA ALA A 572 24.73 43.33 -4.78
C ALA A 572 23.42 43.71 -4.07
N ARG A 573 22.28 43.11 -4.44
CA ARG A 573 20.98 43.37 -3.79
C ARG A 573 20.72 42.48 -2.58
N SER A 574 21.55 41.46 -2.36
CA SER A 574 21.37 40.53 -1.26
C SER A 574 22.00 41.07 0.02
N HIS A 575 21.20 41.12 1.09
CA HIS A 575 21.62 41.53 2.43
C HIS A 575 22.66 40.57 3.06
N ALA A 576 22.82 39.37 2.49
CA ALA A 576 23.81 38.39 2.92
C ALA A 576 25.21 38.69 2.36
N VAL A 577 25.34 39.58 1.36
CA VAL A 577 26.59 39.80 0.61
C VAL A 577 27.30 41.05 1.14
N ILE A 578 28.59 40.90 1.43
CA ILE A 578 29.50 41.97 1.87
C ILE A 578 30.25 42.55 0.66
N SER A 579 30.74 41.68 -0.23
CA SER A 579 31.47 42.07 -1.44
C SER A 579 30.91 41.30 -2.65
N PRO A 580 30.14 41.96 -3.52
CA PRO A 580 29.62 41.31 -4.73
C PRO A 580 30.71 40.80 -5.66
N GLU A 581 31.78 41.58 -5.83
CA GLU A 581 32.95 41.21 -6.65
C GLU A 581 33.66 39.99 -6.06
N GLY A 582 33.91 39.99 -4.74
CA GLY A 582 34.56 38.87 -4.05
C GLY A 582 33.73 37.59 -4.07
N LEU A 583 32.38 37.68 -4.09
CA LEU A 583 31.53 36.50 -4.20
C LEU A 583 31.57 35.91 -5.62
N ILE A 584 31.55 36.75 -6.65
CA ILE A 584 31.65 36.31 -8.05
C ILE A 584 33.01 35.65 -8.29
N GLU A 585 34.10 36.27 -7.84
CA GLU A 585 35.44 35.70 -7.95
C GLU A 585 35.53 34.34 -7.23
N ALA A 586 34.92 34.21 -6.05
CA ALA A 586 34.88 32.95 -5.32
C ALA A 586 34.10 31.84 -6.05
N PHE A 587 33.06 32.18 -6.82
CA PHE A 587 32.36 31.23 -7.68
C PHE A 587 33.14 30.88 -8.95
N GLU A 588 33.80 31.86 -9.59
CA GLU A 588 34.65 31.61 -10.76
C GLU A 588 35.87 30.74 -10.42
N GLU A 589 36.50 30.97 -9.27
CA GLU A 589 37.59 30.14 -8.75
C GLU A 589 37.11 28.72 -8.45
N ARG A 590 35.87 28.57 -7.96
CA ARG A 590 35.25 27.26 -7.73
C ARG A 590 34.99 26.51 -9.03
N GLU A 591 34.44 27.18 -10.05
CA GLU A 591 34.23 26.60 -11.38
C GLU A 591 35.55 26.10 -11.98
N ARG A 592 36.62 26.89 -11.86
CA ARG A 592 37.94 26.51 -12.38
C ARG A 592 38.50 25.23 -11.75
N LYS A 593 38.12 24.96 -10.49
CA LYS A 593 38.51 23.74 -9.75
C LYS A 593 37.61 22.54 -10.05
N GLY A 594 36.49 22.73 -10.73
CA GLY A 594 35.57 21.68 -11.19
C GLY A 594 34.12 22.13 -11.16
N SER A 595 33.50 22.27 -12.33
CA SER A 595 32.08 22.64 -12.45
C SER A 595 31.16 21.45 -12.16
N PHE A 596 30.03 21.74 -11.50
CA PHE A 596 29.07 20.74 -11.01
C PHE A 596 27.65 21.06 -11.49
N ALA A 597 26.92 20.05 -11.95
CA ALA A 597 25.54 20.16 -12.40
C ALA A 597 24.76 18.85 -12.14
N ILE A 598 23.47 18.97 -11.84
CA ILE A 598 22.52 17.86 -11.70
C ILE A 598 21.31 18.19 -12.59
N GLY A 599 20.97 17.31 -13.54
CA GLY A 599 19.92 17.63 -14.53
C GLY A 599 20.19 18.96 -15.24
N SER A 600 19.18 19.80 -15.46
CA SER A 600 19.39 21.12 -16.07
C SER A 600 19.89 22.21 -15.10
N ILE A 601 20.28 21.83 -13.86
CA ILE A 601 20.65 22.75 -12.79
C ILE A 601 22.17 22.80 -12.61
N GLY A 602 22.79 23.94 -12.90
CA GLY A 602 24.19 24.23 -12.57
C GLY A 602 24.33 24.71 -11.12
N ILE A 603 25.31 24.21 -10.38
CA ILE A 603 25.45 24.51 -8.95
C ILE A 603 26.79 25.19 -8.68
N LEU A 604 26.73 26.41 -8.14
CA LEU A 604 27.89 27.18 -7.70
C LEU A 604 27.88 27.27 -6.18
N HIS A 605 28.95 26.78 -5.54
CA HIS A 605 29.05 26.81 -4.09
C HIS A 605 30.42 27.28 -3.61
N SER A 606 30.46 28.13 -2.59
CA SER A 606 31.74 28.61 -2.06
C SER A 606 31.70 28.94 -0.56
N ARG A 607 32.88 28.88 0.07
CA ARG A 607 33.12 29.46 1.39
C ARG A 607 33.93 30.73 1.22
N THR A 608 33.36 31.86 1.60
CA THR A 608 33.98 33.15 1.30
C THR A 608 33.61 34.20 2.34
N ALA A 609 34.58 35.05 2.69
CA ALA A 609 34.35 36.23 3.52
C ALA A 609 33.52 37.31 2.79
N ALA A 610 33.19 37.09 1.52
CA ALA A 610 32.32 37.95 0.73
C ALA A 610 30.83 37.87 1.12
N VAL A 611 30.44 36.93 1.99
CA VAL A 611 29.09 36.86 2.57
C VAL A 611 29.15 36.93 4.10
N ARG A 612 28.13 37.52 4.72
CA ARG A 612 27.98 37.66 6.18
C ARG A 612 27.16 36.52 6.80
N THR A 613 26.23 35.97 6.03
CA THR A 613 25.31 34.89 6.44
C THR A 613 25.20 33.88 5.31
N LEU A 614 24.48 32.77 5.52
CA LEU A 614 24.18 31.82 4.46
C LEU A 614 23.47 32.52 3.29
N PHE A 615 23.95 32.26 2.08
CA PHE A 615 23.44 32.79 0.82
C PHE A 615 22.95 31.61 -0.02
N VAL A 616 21.65 31.61 -0.36
CA VAL A 616 21.03 30.58 -1.20
C VAL A 616 20.16 31.27 -2.24
N ASN A 617 20.46 31.08 -3.52
CA ASN A 617 19.76 31.74 -4.60
C ASN A 617 19.52 30.84 -5.80
N ILE A 618 18.32 30.94 -6.38
CA ILE A 618 17.92 30.21 -7.58
C ILE A 618 17.82 31.22 -8.72
N ILE A 619 18.44 30.91 -9.85
CA ILE A 619 18.41 31.75 -11.04
C ILE A 619 17.93 30.94 -12.23
N SER A 620 16.74 31.25 -12.72
CA SER A 620 16.23 30.72 -13.99
C SER A 620 16.83 31.51 -15.15
N LEU A 621 17.42 30.81 -16.11
CA LEU A 621 18.05 31.40 -17.29
C LEU A 621 17.04 31.42 -18.44
N LYS A 622 16.81 32.59 -19.05
CA LYS A 622 15.97 32.70 -20.25
C LYS A 622 16.55 31.97 -21.45
N GLU A 623 17.88 31.89 -21.51
CA GLU A 623 18.62 31.17 -22.53
C GLU A 623 19.50 30.15 -21.85
N ALA A 624 19.26 28.87 -22.13
CA ALA A 624 20.06 27.80 -21.56
C ALA A 624 21.49 27.89 -22.07
N MET A 625 22.46 27.71 -21.18
CA MET A 625 23.88 27.86 -21.51
C MET A 625 24.64 26.54 -21.38
N PRO A 626 25.70 26.33 -22.18
CA PRO A 626 26.57 25.19 -22.01
C PRO A 626 27.35 25.32 -20.69
N TRP A 627 27.24 24.29 -19.87
CA TRP A 627 27.88 24.14 -18.58
C TRP A 627 28.88 22.99 -18.60
N HIS A 628 30.01 23.16 -17.92
CA HIS A 628 30.99 22.10 -17.79
C HIS A 628 30.58 21.15 -16.65
N THR A 629 30.71 19.85 -16.87
CA THR A 629 30.55 18.84 -15.81
C THR A 629 31.91 18.32 -15.38
N GLU A 630 32.00 17.73 -14.19
CA GLU A 630 33.23 17.15 -13.61
C GLU A 630 33.92 16.14 -14.55
N ASN A 631 33.17 15.52 -15.48
CA ASN A 631 33.67 14.56 -16.48
C ASN A 631 34.14 15.20 -17.80
N GLY A 632 34.20 16.53 -17.89
CA GLY A 632 34.58 17.27 -19.11
C GLY A 632 33.50 17.30 -20.21
N LYS A 633 32.34 16.64 -20.00
CA LYS A 633 31.19 16.70 -20.91
C LYS A 633 30.47 18.05 -20.75
N LYS A 634 30.05 18.63 -21.86
CA LYS A 634 29.19 19.82 -21.87
C LYS A 634 27.74 19.39 -21.67
N GLN A 635 27.08 19.97 -20.67
CA GLN A 635 25.67 19.79 -20.36
C GLN A 635 24.98 21.13 -20.48
N VAL A 636 23.73 21.15 -20.95
CA VAL A 636 22.97 22.38 -21.05
C VAL A 636 22.27 22.62 -19.71
N VAL A 637 22.47 23.81 -19.14
CA VAL A 637 21.79 24.23 -17.90
C VAL A 637 20.87 25.40 -18.20
N ASP A 638 19.66 25.34 -17.66
CA ASP A 638 18.66 26.40 -17.71
C ASP A 638 18.44 27.06 -16.34
N THR A 639 19.02 26.51 -15.29
CA THR A 639 18.86 26.99 -13.92
C THR A 639 20.19 26.98 -13.19
N LEU A 640 20.49 28.01 -12.39
CA LEU A 640 21.63 28.05 -11.49
C LEU A 640 21.18 28.06 -10.02
N LEU A 641 21.81 27.22 -9.21
CA LEU A 641 21.72 27.24 -7.76
C LEU A 641 23.03 27.79 -7.17
N LEU A 642 22.95 28.96 -6.54
CA LEU A 642 24.08 29.63 -5.90
C LEU A 642 24.04 29.44 -4.39
N LEU A 643 25.13 28.95 -3.81
CA LEU A 643 25.27 28.65 -2.39
C LEU A 643 26.55 29.28 -1.83
N ALA A 644 26.47 30.12 -0.81
CA ALA A 644 27.67 30.60 -0.12
C ALA A 644 27.50 30.66 1.38
N ALA A 645 28.60 30.46 2.10
CA ALA A 645 28.66 30.52 3.55
C ALA A 645 29.92 31.26 4.01
N PRO A 646 29.84 32.02 5.11
CA PRO A 646 31.01 32.68 5.68
C PRO A 646 32.00 31.64 6.24
N PRO A 647 33.32 31.90 6.24
CA PRO A 647 34.33 30.92 6.65
C PRO A 647 34.23 30.52 8.13
N ASP A 648 33.70 31.40 8.97
CA ASP A 648 33.47 31.25 10.40
C ASP A 648 32.07 30.72 10.76
N ALA A 649 31.27 30.32 9.77
CA ALA A 649 29.95 29.73 10.02
C ALA A 649 30.06 28.48 10.94
N PRO A 650 29.13 28.32 11.90
CA PRO A 650 29.04 27.09 12.70
C PRO A 650 29.00 25.84 11.84
N ARG A 651 29.61 24.75 12.32
CA ARG A 651 29.74 23.51 11.57
C ARG A 651 28.40 22.93 11.15
N GLU A 652 27.35 23.19 11.90
CA GLU A 652 25.97 22.75 11.68
C GLU A 652 25.27 23.46 10.51
N HIS A 653 25.79 24.59 10.04
CA HIS A 653 25.24 25.31 8.88
C HIS A 653 25.47 24.56 7.57
N PHE A 654 26.60 23.86 7.44
CA PHE A 654 26.97 23.15 6.22
C PHE A 654 26.14 21.88 5.99
N PRO A 655 25.82 21.09 7.04
CA PRO A 655 24.80 20.07 6.98
C PRO A 655 23.50 20.54 6.34
N LEU A 656 22.89 21.62 6.85
CA LEU A 656 21.64 22.12 6.30
C LEU A 656 21.76 22.44 4.80
N LEU A 657 22.77 23.22 4.38
CA LEU A 657 22.96 23.56 2.96
C LEU A 657 23.13 22.33 2.06
N GLY A 658 23.76 21.27 2.57
CA GLY A 658 23.94 20.04 1.82
C GLY A 658 22.67 19.18 1.70
N GLU A 659 21.64 19.41 2.52
CA GLU A 659 20.32 18.77 2.35
C GLU A 659 19.68 19.19 1.03
N LEU A 660 19.83 20.45 0.64
CA LEU A 660 19.31 20.96 -0.63
C LEU A 660 19.98 20.28 -1.83
N ILE A 661 21.30 20.11 -1.79
CA ILE A 661 22.05 19.41 -2.85
C ILE A 661 21.67 17.93 -2.88
N SER A 662 21.41 17.32 -1.73
CA SER A 662 21.00 15.91 -1.64
C SER A 662 19.58 15.71 -2.16
N GLY A 663 18.66 16.64 -1.87
CA GLY A 663 17.29 16.62 -2.38
C GLY A 663 17.20 16.81 -3.90
N LEU A 664 18.18 17.45 -4.54
CA LEU A 664 18.25 17.54 -6.00
C LEU A 664 18.49 16.19 -6.70
N LEU A 665 18.78 15.12 -5.96
CA LEU A 665 18.78 13.75 -6.50
C LEU A 665 17.37 13.17 -6.65
N ASP A 666 16.38 13.79 -6.02
CA ASP A 666 14.95 13.50 -6.21
C ASP A 666 14.43 14.29 -7.40
N ASP A 667 13.72 13.60 -8.31
CA ASP A 667 13.14 14.20 -9.52
C ASP A 667 12.09 15.27 -9.18
N GLU A 668 11.44 15.19 -8.01
CA GLU A 668 10.40 16.14 -7.59
C GLU A 668 10.99 17.53 -7.25
N LEU A 669 12.00 17.59 -6.38
CA LEU A 669 12.63 18.86 -6.00
C LEU A 669 13.44 19.46 -7.16
N ALA A 670 14.16 18.61 -7.90
CA ALA A 670 14.88 19.04 -9.08
C ALA A 670 13.93 19.64 -10.13
N GLY A 671 12.82 18.96 -10.42
CA GLY A 671 11.79 19.43 -11.35
C GLY A 671 11.14 20.75 -10.91
N ALA A 672 10.87 20.91 -9.62
CA ALA A 672 10.32 22.15 -9.08
C ALA A 672 11.30 23.34 -9.23
N ILE A 673 12.59 23.13 -8.96
CA ILE A 673 13.62 24.18 -9.07
C ILE A 673 13.87 24.56 -10.54
N SER A 674 13.88 23.59 -11.46
CA SER A 674 14.07 23.84 -12.90
C SER A 674 12.79 24.20 -13.65
N SER A 675 11.64 24.30 -12.97
CA SER A 675 10.33 24.57 -13.60
C SER A 675 10.21 25.95 -14.26
N GLY A 676 11.11 26.88 -13.94
CA GLY A 676 10.99 28.30 -14.31
C GLY A 676 9.89 29.04 -13.54
N ASN A 677 9.14 28.37 -12.66
CA ASN A 677 8.10 28.99 -11.83
C ASN A 677 8.68 29.42 -10.48
N LYS A 678 8.77 30.74 -10.29
CA LYS A 678 9.26 31.37 -9.04
C LYS A 678 8.60 30.82 -7.78
N GLU A 679 7.26 30.77 -7.77
CA GLU A 679 6.50 30.45 -6.57
C GLU A 679 6.69 28.97 -6.21
N TRP A 680 6.63 28.11 -7.22
CA TRP A 680 6.82 26.67 -7.04
C TRP A 680 8.24 26.31 -6.58
N ALA A 681 9.27 26.90 -7.19
CA ALA A 681 10.66 26.68 -6.81
C ALA A 681 10.94 27.14 -5.37
N LEU A 682 10.41 28.30 -4.96
CA LEU A 682 10.58 28.80 -3.60
C LEU A 682 9.83 27.96 -2.57
N ILE A 683 8.61 27.49 -2.87
CA ILE A 683 7.84 26.62 -1.97
C ILE A 683 8.57 25.29 -1.78
N ALA A 684 8.96 24.62 -2.87
CA ALA A 684 9.61 23.31 -2.81
C ALA A 684 10.92 23.36 -1.99
N VAL A 685 11.75 24.40 -2.20
CA VAL A 685 12.98 24.56 -1.42
C VAL A 685 12.70 24.84 0.06
N ARG A 686 11.68 25.64 0.37
CA ARG A 686 11.28 25.92 1.76
C ARG A 686 10.78 24.67 2.47
N GLU A 687 9.91 23.90 1.81
CA GLU A 687 9.38 22.66 2.34
C GLU A 687 10.49 21.63 2.56
N HIS A 688 11.41 21.50 1.61
CA HIS A 688 12.57 20.61 1.75
C HIS A 688 13.43 20.95 2.97
N PHE A 689 13.78 22.23 3.14
CA PHE A 689 14.53 22.67 4.32
C PHE A 689 13.73 22.50 5.62
N GLN A 690 12.41 22.67 5.58
CA GLN A 690 11.54 22.51 6.74
C GLN A 690 11.45 21.04 7.18
N GLN A 691 11.29 20.11 6.23
CA GLN A 691 11.32 18.68 6.50
C GLN A 691 12.68 18.26 7.06
N ALA A 692 13.78 18.66 6.42
CA ALA A 692 15.13 18.37 6.90
C ALA A 692 15.39 18.94 8.31
N TYR A 693 14.81 20.10 8.63
CA TYR A 693 14.87 20.68 9.96
C TYR A 693 14.08 19.85 10.99
N GLN A 694 12.86 19.44 10.66
CA GLN A 694 12.01 18.61 11.53
C GLN A 694 12.61 17.24 11.79
N GLU A 695 13.10 16.56 10.77
CA GLU A 695 13.77 15.26 10.91
C GLU A 695 15.00 15.35 11.80
N ARG A 696 15.78 16.43 11.67
CA ARG A 696 16.95 16.65 12.51
C ARG A 696 16.57 16.86 13.96
N ILE A 697 15.56 17.67 14.25
CA ILE A 697 15.04 17.85 15.63
C ILE A 697 14.54 16.52 16.19
N LEU A 698 13.76 15.75 15.42
CA LEU A 698 13.24 14.46 15.85
C LEU A 698 14.36 13.44 16.10
N SER A 699 15.43 13.46 15.31
CA SER A 699 16.61 12.61 15.52
C SER A 699 17.31 12.91 16.84
N TYR A 700 17.39 14.18 17.23
CA TYR A 700 17.94 14.59 18.53
C TYR A 700 16.99 14.27 19.70
N ALA A 701 15.67 14.40 19.51
CA ALA A 701 14.68 14.04 20.52
C ALA A 701 14.66 12.52 20.79
N ARG A 702 14.78 11.70 19.74
CA ARG A 702 14.87 10.23 19.84
C ARG A 702 16.18 9.75 20.44
N GLY A 703 17.27 10.51 20.29
CA GLY A 703 18.55 10.24 20.95
C GLY A 703 18.53 10.38 22.48
N LYS A 704 17.48 10.98 23.08
CA LYS A 704 17.25 11.03 24.53
C LYS A 704 16.38 9.88 25.08
N GLN A 705 15.81 9.04 24.22
CA GLN A 705 14.96 7.90 24.61
C GLN A 705 15.65 6.53 24.42
N ARG A 706 16.97 6.51 24.21
CA ARG A 706 17.76 5.27 24.17
C ARG A 706 18.79 5.24 25.28
#